data_AF-A0A961ZH67-F1
#
_entry.id   AF-A0A961ZH67-F1
#
_cell.length_a   1.000
_cell.length_b   1.000
_cell.length_c   1.000
_cell.angle_alpha   90.00
_cell.angle_beta   90.00
_cell.angle_gamma   90.00
#
_symmetry.space_group_name_H-M   'P 1'
#
loop_
_entity.id
_entity.type
_entity.pdbx_description
1 polymer ?
#
loop_
_entity_poly.entity_id
_entity_poly.type
_entity_poly.pdbx_seq_one_letter_code
_entity_poly.pdbx_strand_id
1 'polypeptide(L)'
;ATNIPPHNLGEVIDACLAVLDNPEISIDDLIEIVPGPDFPTGALILGRAGIHAAYHKGRGSIQMRARVEIEEIRKDRQALVVTAIPYQVNKRVLIEKIADLVRDKRVEGISDIWDESNREGMRVVIELKRDAVAEVVLNQLWRYSDLQTSFGANMLAINGGRPEQLNLKDMIEAFTAFRQEVVGRRTKFLLNKARDRAHILVGLAIAVANIDEVIRLIRTSPTPADAREALMGRDWPAKDMVPLIQLIADPRHTVTPEGNYRLSEEQARAILDLRLQRLTALGRDEIGDELTKIGTEIKDYLEILSSRARIIDIVKGELSTIRGEFAVPRRTEIVDIEGEVEDEDLIQREDVVVTVTHKGYIKRVPLSTYRAQRRGGKGRSGATTRDEDFITQIFIASTHTPVLFFSSRGMCYRMKVWRLPAATPQSLGKALINLLPLEQGEWITSILPLPEDAETWSRLELMFATQTGSVRRNALSDFENINRNGKIAMKLDEGDRIVKVAICSSDDDVLLTSARGQCVRFPVDEVRVFKGRDSTGVRGIRLDSGDHLISMAILRHVEATPAERVAYLKYAAQQRRAEDGDNDEPVVESVDVDEVEEAGQDVPAQRLAELAALEQFVLTVSERGFGKRSSSFEYRTSGRGGKGILAMVVNDRNGPLVASFPISGSDQIMLVTDAGQLIRCPVHDVRIAGRNTQGVRIFRTDADERVVSVEWIPEDEAEEEAEAAD
;
A
#
# COMPACT_ATOMS: atom_id res chain seq x y z
N ALA A 1 -29.07 -4.32 -15.85
CA ALA A 1 -28.51 -5.41 -15.02
C ALA A 1 -28.48 -4.94 -13.58
N THR A 2 -28.82 -5.79 -12.61
CA THR A 2 -28.86 -5.46 -11.18
C THR A 2 -27.95 -6.43 -10.42
N ASN A 3 -27.35 -5.98 -9.32
CA ASN A 3 -26.52 -6.81 -8.45
C ASN A 3 -26.57 -6.24 -7.02
N ILE A 4 -27.46 -6.77 -6.19
CA ILE A 4 -27.70 -6.28 -4.82
C ILE A 4 -27.02 -7.26 -3.86
N PRO A 5 -26.12 -6.81 -2.97
CA PRO A 5 -25.49 -7.72 -2.02
C PRO A 5 -26.49 -8.14 -0.91
N PRO A 6 -26.32 -9.31 -0.31
CA PRO A 6 -27.12 -9.75 0.85
C PRO A 6 -26.84 -8.89 2.08
N HIS A 7 -27.81 -8.80 3.00
CA HIS A 7 -27.71 -8.03 4.24
C HIS A 7 -28.21 -8.86 5.42
N ASN A 8 -27.81 -8.46 6.63
CA ASN A 8 -28.27 -9.11 7.84
C ASN A 8 -29.75 -8.77 8.11
N LEU A 9 -30.58 -9.79 8.38
CA LEU A 9 -32.01 -9.61 8.59
C LEU A 9 -32.33 -8.75 9.83
N GLY A 10 -31.57 -8.92 10.92
CA GLY A 10 -31.77 -8.17 12.15
C GLY A 10 -31.52 -6.68 11.94
N GLU A 11 -30.37 -6.35 11.33
CA GLU A 11 -29.99 -4.97 10.96
C GLU A 11 -31.04 -4.31 10.06
N VAL A 12 -31.52 -5.01 9.02
CA VAL A 12 -32.52 -4.47 8.09
C VAL A 12 -33.89 -4.25 8.77
N ILE A 13 -34.32 -5.15 9.66
CA ILE A 13 -35.56 -4.94 10.42
C ILE A 13 -35.42 -3.75 11.36
N ASP A 14 -34.29 -3.63 12.06
CA ASP A 14 -34.03 -2.48 12.94
C ASP A 14 -34.08 -1.15 12.15
N ALA A 15 -33.54 -1.14 10.93
CA ALA A 15 -33.63 0.02 10.05
C ALA A 15 -35.08 0.31 9.59
N CYS A 16 -35.88 -0.71 9.32
CA CYS A 16 -37.31 -0.55 9.02
C CYS A 16 -38.08 0.03 10.22
N LEU A 17 -37.79 -0.43 11.44
CA LEU A 17 -38.39 0.11 12.66
C LEU A 17 -38.00 1.57 12.87
N ALA A 18 -36.73 1.91 12.64
CA ALA A 18 -36.23 3.29 12.73
C ALA A 18 -36.91 4.24 11.75
N VAL A 19 -37.13 3.82 10.49
CA VAL A 19 -37.89 4.62 9.50
C VAL A 19 -39.36 4.78 9.88
N LEU A 20 -39.98 3.75 10.47
CA LEU A 20 -41.37 3.83 10.95
C LEU A 20 -41.52 4.80 12.14
N ASP A 21 -40.50 4.90 12.99
CA ASP A 21 -40.46 5.82 14.13
C ASP A 21 -40.09 7.25 13.72
N ASN A 22 -39.16 7.40 12.78
CA ASN A 22 -38.75 8.69 12.25
C ASN A 22 -38.60 8.63 10.71
N PRO A 23 -39.64 9.04 9.96
CA PRO A 23 -39.58 9.08 8.49
C PRO A 23 -38.47 9.99 7.93
N GLU A 24 -38.05 10.99 8.69
CA GLU A 24 -37.01 11.94 8.29
C GLU A 24 -35.59 11.45 8.62
N ILE A 25 -35.42 10.20 9.10
CA ILE A 25 -34.10 9.63 9.40
C ILE A 25 -33.16 9.74 8.18
N SER A 26 -31.92 10.15 8.42
CA SER A 26 -30.94 10.35 7.36
C SER A 26 -30.40 9.01 6.87
N ILE A 27 -29.81 8.99 5.66
CA ILE A 27 -29.13 7.79 5.16
C ILE A 27 -27.96 7.44 6.08
N ASP A 28 -27.20 8.42 6.58
CA ASP A 28 -26.03 8.14 7.43
C ASP A 28 -26.45 7.50 8.78
N ASP A 29 -27.56 7.94 9.38
CA ASP A 29 -28.10 7.28 10.58
C ASP A 29 -28.56 5.84 10.30
N LEU A 30 -29.10 5.57 9.10
CA LEU A 30 -29.44 4.21 8.68
C LEU A 30 -28.20 3.34 8.48
N ILE A 31 -27.07 3.92 8.08
CA ILE A 31 -25.79 3.21 7.95
C ILE A 31 -25.25 2.78 9.31
N GLU A 32 -25.48 3.55 10.37
CA GLU A 32 -25.11 3.12 11.73
C GLU A 32 -25.89 1.87 12.18
N ILE A 33 -27.11 1.67 11.66
CA ILE A 33 -27.93 0.47 11.92
C ILE A 33 -27.56 -0.67 10.97
N VAL A 34 -27.32 -0.35 9.69
CA VAL A 34 -26.94 -1.30 8.64
C VAL A 34 -25.52 -0.98 8.16
N PRO A 35 -24.48 -1.39 8.91
CA PRO A 35 -23.09 -0.97 8.67
C PRO A 35 -22.55 -1.42 7.31
N GLY A 36 -23.13 -2.48 6.73
CA GLY A 36 -22.72 -2.98 5.43
C GLY A 36 -23.39 -4.31 5.07
N PRO A 37 -23.15 -4.82 3.85
CA PRO A 37 -23.70 -6.11 3.43
C PRO A 37 -23.17 -7.27 4.28
N ASP A 38 -23.98 -8.32 4.43
CA ASP A 38 -23.60 -9.54 5.15
C ASP A 38 -23.68 -10.74 4.21
N PHE A 39 -22.50 -11.22 3.79
CA PHE A 39 -22.35 -12.34 2.88
C PHE A 39 -22.39 -13.69 3.60
N PRO A 40 -22.99 -14.71 2.99
CA PRO A 40 -23.14 -16.02 3.62
C PRO A 40 -21.81 -16.75 3.85
N THR A 41 -20.73 -16.36 3.15
CA THR A 41 -19.40 -16.99 3.21
C THR A 41 -18.54 -16.52 4.40
N GLY A 42 -18.90 -15.42 5.08
CA GLY A 42 -18.16 -14.95 6.27
C GLY A 42 -16.76 -14.38 5.99
N ALA A 43 -16.48 -14.02 4.74
CA ALA A 43 -15.28 -13.31 4.35
C ALA A 43 -15.23 -11.89 4.95
N LEU A 44 -14.10 -11.20 4.75
CA LEU A 44 -13.90 -9.83 5.21
C LEU A 44 -14.36 -8.84 4.12
N ILE A 45 -14.91 -7.70 4.54
CA ILE A 45 -15.03 -6.50 3.69
C ILE A 45 -13.92 -5.54 4.07
N LEU A 46 -13.23 -5.00 3.07
CA LEU A 46 -12.17 -4.01 3.27
C LEU A 46 -12.69 -2.60 3.03
N GLY A 47 -12.72 -1.81 4.10
CA GLY A 47 -13.11 -0.41 4.09
C GLY A 47 -14.61 -0.19 3.85
N ARG A 48 -15.03 1.05 4.09
CA ARG A 48 -16.45 1.43 4.03
C ARG A 48 -16.82 2.23 2.79
N ALA A 49 -15.86 2.86 2.11
CA ALA A 49 -16.13 3.78 1.00
C ALA A 49 -17.02 3.17 -0.10
N GLY A 50 -16.77 1.92 -0.47
CA GLY A 50 -17.57 1.17 -1.44
C GLY A 50 -19.02 0.93 -0.98
N ILE A 51 -19.21 0.67 0.32
CA ILE A 51 -20.51 0.48 0.96
C ILE A 51 -21.27 1.81 0.95
N HIS A 52 -20.67 2.89 1.46
CA HIS A 52 -21.31 4.21 1.50
C HIS A 52 -21.73 4.67 0.10
N ALA A 53 -20.87 4.47 -0.91
CA ALA A 53 -21.25 4.79 -2.30
C ALA A 53 -22.48 3.99 -2.76
N ALA A 54 -22.52 2.68 -2.46
CA ALA A 54 -23.66 1.84 -2.79
C ALA A 54 -24.94 2.28 -2.07
N TYR A 55 -24.86 2.65 -0.79
CA TYR A 55 -26.02 3.06 0.00
C TYR A 55 -26.53 4.46 -0.31
N HIS A 56 -25.66 5.41 -0.64
CA HIS A 56 -26.04 6.78 -1.00
C HIS A 56 -26.49 6.92 -2.47
N LYS A 57 -25.84 6.20 -3.38
CA LYS A 57 -26.02 6.38 -4.84
C LYS A 57 -26.63 5.17 -5.55
N GLY A 58 -26.85 4.07 -4.83
CA GLY A 58 -27.27 2.79 -5.39
C GLY A 58 -26.16 2.03 -6.14
N ARG A 59 -24.93 2.57 -6.23
CA ARG A 59 -23.80 1.94 -6.94
C ARG A 59 -22.51 2.07 -6.17
N GLY A 60 -21.77 0.97 -6.04
CA GLY A 60 -20.49 0.96 -5.34
C GLY A 60 -19.67 -0.30 -5.63
N SER A 61 -18.38 -0.26 -5.34
CA SER A 61 -17.49 -1.41 -5.46
C SER A 61 -17.00 -1.79 -4.06
N ILE A 62 -17.43 -2.95 -3.57
CA ILE A 62 -17.15 -3.41 -2.21
C ILE A 62 -15.99 -4.39 -2.29
N GLN A 63 -14.86 -4.03 -1.69
CA GLN A 63 -13.69 -4.90 -1.65
C GLN A 63 -13.92 -6.03 -0.65
N MET A 64 -13.67 -7.26 -1.08
CA MET A 64 -13.82 -8.46 -0.27
C MET A 64 -12.47 -9.19 -0.18
N ARG A 65 -12.14 -9.71 0.99
CA ARG A 65 -10.91 -10.47 1.24
C ARG A 65 -11.23 -11.76 1.99
N ALA A 66 -10.53 -12.83 1.63
CA ALA A 66 -10.58 -14.09 2.35
C ALA A 66 -10.09 -13.94 3.79
N ARG A 67 -10.57 -14.80 4.69
CA ARG A 67 -10.00 -14.93 6.04
C ARG A 67 -8.87 -15.94 5.99
N VAL A 68 -7.67 -15.49 6.36
CA VAL A 68 -6.45 -16.31 6.28
C VAL A 68 -5.68 -16.19 7.59
N GLU A 69 -5.24 -17.34 8.11
CA GLU A 69 -4.43 -17.46 9.32
C GLU A 69 -3.07 -18.07 8.95
N ILE A 70 -2.01 -17.66 9.65
CA ILE A 70 -0.67 -18.23 9.49
C ILE A 70 -0.48 -19.29 10.57
N GLU A 71 -0.32 -20.54 10.17
CA GLU A 71 -0.13 -21.67 11.09
C GLU A 71 1.23 -22.34 10.86
N GLU A 72 1.87 -22.80 11.93
CA GLU A 72 3.01 -23.72 11.83
C GLU A 72 2.51 -25.16 11.79
N ILE A 73 2.58 -25.80 10.61
CA ILE A 73 2.02 -27.15 10.41
C ILE A 73 3.02 -28.25 10.78
N ARG A 74 4.33 -27.96 10.72
CA ARG A 74 5.45 -28.84 11.11
C ARG A 74 6.62 -27.95 11.52
N LYS A 75 7.58 -28.52 12.26
CA LYS A 75 8.80 -27.82 12.65
C LYS A 75 9.47 -27.15 11.44
N ASP A 76 9.62 -25.83 11.51
CA ASP A 76 10.21 -24.96 10.48
C ASP A 76 9.43 -24.94 9.14
N ARG A 77 8.10 -25.16 9.19
CA ARG A 77 7.19 -25.12 8.02
C ARG A 77 5.90 -24.39 8.39
N GLN A 78 5.72 -23.20 7.82
CA GLN A 78 4.49 -22.42 7.92
C GLN A 78 3.53 -22.72 6.77
N ALA A 79 2.24 -22.47 7.00
CA ALA A 79 1.20 -22.52 5.99
C ALA A 79 0.22 -21.35 6.15
N LEU A 80 -0.34 -20.90 5.03
CA LEU A 80 -1.47 -19.98 5.01
C LEU A 80 -2.76 -20.82 4.97
N VAL A 81 -3.61 -20.66 5.97
CA VAL A 81 -4.85 -21.40 6.13
C VAL A 81 -6.03 -20.50 5.81
N VAL A 82 -6.72 -20.77 4.71
CA VAL A 82 -7.91 -20.03 4.27
C VAL A 82 -9.16 -20.65 4.89
N THR A 83 -9.85 -19.89 5.74
CA THR A 83 -11.05 -20.35 6.47
C THR A 83 -12.36 -19.80 5.88
N ALA A 84 -12.30 -18.70 5.13
CA ALA A 84 -13.44 -18.14 4.39
C ALA A 84 -12.97 -17.48 3.09
N ILE A 85 -13.77 -17.55 2.02
CA ILE A 85 -13.45 -16.94 0.72
C ILE A 85 -14.49 -15.89 0.30
N PRO A 86 -14.11 -14.91 -0.56
CA PRO A 86 -15.05 -13.92 -1.06
C PRO A 86 -16.30 -14.54 -1.72
N TYR A 87 -17.41 -13.82 -1.66
CA TYR A 87 -18.69 -14.31 -2.16
C TYR A 87 -18.61 -14.58 -3.68
N GLN A 88 -19.28 -15.65 -4.13
CA GLN A 88 -19.27 -16.15 -5.52
C GLN A 88 -17.91 -16.63 -6.06
N VAL A 89 -16.84 -16.67 -5.25
CA VAL A 89 -15.59 -17.32 -5.63
C VAL A 89 -15.74 -18.84 -5.52
N ASN A 90 -15.40 -19.56 -6.58
CA ASN A 90 -15.39 -21.02 -6.56
C ASN A 90 -14.07 -21.52 -5.99
N LYS A 91 -14.13 -22.27 -4.87
CA LYS A 91 -12.96 -22.82 -4.19
C LYS A 91 -12.04 -23.64 -5.11
N ARG A 92 -12.59 -24.49 -5.98
CA ARG A 92 -11.77 -25.34 -6.88
C ARG A 92 -11.00 -24.47 -7.89
N VAL A 93 -11.70 -23.52 -8.52
CA VAL A 93 -11.11 -22.59 -9.48
C VAL A 93 -10.04 -21.72 -8.83
N LEU A 94 -10.26 -21.30 -7.57
CA LEU A 94 -9.27 -20.55 -6.81
C LEU A 94 -7.98 -21.34 -6.61
N ILE A 95 -8.09 -22.60 -6.18
CA ILE A 95 -6.93 -23.48 -5.97
C ILE A 95 -6.17 -23.71 -7.29
N GLU A 96 -6.89 -24.00 -8.38
CA GLU A 96 -6.30 -24.16 -9.72
C GLU A 96 -5.56 -22.90 -10.16
N LYS A 97 -6.17 -21.72 -9.98
CA LYS A 97 -5.56 -20.43 -10.32
C LYS A 97 -4.30 -20.14 -9.50
N ILE A 98 -4.30 -20.44 -8.20
CA ILE A 98 -3.10 -20.29 -7.35
C ILE A 98 -2.00 -21.24 -7.84
N ALA A 99 -2.33 -22.49 -8.17
CA ALA A 99 -1.36 -23.44 -8.70
C ALA A 99 -0.75 -22.97 -10.03
N ASP A 100 -1.54 -22.38 -10.92
CA ASP A 100 -1.05 -21.78 -12.17
C ASP A 100 -0.15 -20.55 -11.91
N LEU A 101 -0.51 -19.68 -10.95
CA LEU A 101 0.34 -18.55 -10.54
C LEU A 101 1.71 -18.99 -10.02
N VAL A 102 1.78 -20.10 -9.29
CA VAL A 102 3.03 -20.70 -8.82
C VAL A 102 3.82 -21.29 -9.98
N ARG A 103 3.16 -22.00 -10.91
CA ARG A 103 3.80 -22.59 -12.10
C ARG A 103 4.42 -21.52 -13.00
N ASP A 104 3.71 -20.41 -13.20
CA ASP A 104 4.14 -19.27 -14.01
C ASP A 104 5.17 -18.37 -13.29
N LYS A 105 5.58 -18.73 -12.06
CA LYS A 105 6.48 -17.94 -11.20
C LYS A 105 6.00 -16.51 -10.96
N ARG A 106 4.68 -16.31 -10.94
CA ARG A 106 4.06 -15.03 -10.56
C ARG A 106 3.89 -14.91 -9.05
N VAL A 107 3.71 -16.03 -8.37
CA VAL A 107 3.73 -16.15 -6.91
C VAL A 107 4.84 -17.12 -6.54
N GLU A 108 5.76 -16.68 -5.68
CA GLU A 108 6.88 -17.51 -5.20
C GLU A 108 6.66 -17.90 -3.73
N GLY A 109 7.53 -18.76 -3.19
CA GLY A 109 7.45 -19.16 -1.78
C GLY A 109 6.40 -20.21 -1.41
N ILE A 110 5.53 -20.63 -2.34
CA ILE A 110 4.57 -21.74 -2.13
C ILE A 110 5.22 -23.08 -2.48
N SER A 111 5.07 -24.07 -1.61
CA SER A 111 5.52 -25.46 -1.81
C SER A 111 4.41 -26.35 -2.33
N ASP A 112 3.23 -26.31 -1.71
CA ASP A 112 2.08 -27.16 -2.07
C ASP A 112 0.75 -26.49 -1.65
N ILE A 113 -0.37 -26.95 -2.20
CA ILE A 113 -1.73 -26.46 -1.90
C ILE A 113 -2.74 -27.60 -1.93
N TRP A 114 -3.57 -27.73 -0.88
CA TRP A 114 -4.64 -28.72 -0.82
C TRP A 114 -5.86 -28.26 -0.03
N ASP A 115 -6.95 -29.02 -0.12
CA ASP A 115 -8.24 -28.72 0.49
C ASP A 115 -8.56 -29.74 1.60
N GLU A 116 -8.66 -29.26 2.84
CA GLU A 116 -9.04 -30.02 4.04
C GLU A 116 -10.49 -29.72 4.48
N SER A 117 -11.28 -29.06 3.64
CA SER A 117 -12.65 -28.68 4.00
C SER A 117 -13.52 -29.90 4.29
N ASN A 118 -14.31 -29.82 5.36
CA ASN A 118 -15.17 -30.89 5.84
C ASN A 118 -16.58 -30.36 6.19
N ARG A 119 -17.35 -31.10 6.99
CA ARG A 119 -18.69 -30.68 7.44
C ARG A 119 -18.67 -29.54 8.47
N GLU A 120 -17.56 -29.35 9.16
CA GLU A 120 -17.36 -28.34 10.20
C GLU A 120 -16.98 -26.99 9.61
N GLY A 121 -16.32 -26.97 8.45
CA GLY A 121 -15.99 -25.71 7.77
C GLY A 121 -15.09 -25.86 6.56
N MET A 122 -14.81 -24.72 5.93
CA MET A 122 -13.83 -24.61 4.86
C MET A 122 -12.42 -24.49 5.45
N ARG A 123 -11.47 -25.23 4.91
CA ARG A 123 -10.04 -25.14 5.26
C ARG A 123 -9.21 -25.47 4.03
N VAL A 124 -8.60 -24.45 3.42
CA VAL A 124 -7.63 -24.63 2.33
C VAL A 124 -6.26 -24.30 2.87
N VAL A 125 -5.31 -25.22 2.70
CA VAL A 125 -3.95 -25.09 3.25
C VAL A 125 -2.99 -24.82 2.10
N ILE A 126 -2.21 -23.74 2.24
CA ILE A 126 -1.16 -23.35 1.32
C ILE A 126 0.16 -23.48 2.06
N GLU A 127 0.90 -24.56 1.84
CA GLU A 127 2.18 -24.81 2.49
C GLU A 127 3.28 -23.94 1.88
N LEU A 128 4.06 -23.29 2.74
CA LEU A 128 5.16 -22.42 2.33
C LEU A 128 6.48 -23.20 2.24
N LYS A 129 7.40 -22.71 1.41
CA LYS A 129 8.80 -23.13 1.41
C LYS A 129 9.48 -22.68 2.71
N ARG A 130 10.56 -23.35 3.10
CA ARG A 130 11.25 -23.11 4.38
C ARG A 130 11.82 -21.70 4.52
N ASP A 131 12.19 -21.09 3.42
CA ASP A 131 12.81 -19.76 3.30
C ASP A 131 11.82 -18.65 2.95
N ALA A 132 10.54 -18.99 2.76
CA ALA A 132 9.51 -18.04 2.38
C ALA A 132 8.94 -17.29 3.59
N VAL A 133 8.81 -15.98 3.46
CA VAL A 133 8.14 -15.12 4.46
C VAL A 133 6.64 -15.15 4.20
N ALA A 134 5.86 -15.62 5.18
CA ALA A 134 4.42 -15.85 5.04
C ALA A 134 3.63 -14.60 4.62
N GLU A 135 3.94 -13.44 5.20
CA GLU A 135 3.29 -12.17 4.87
C GLU A 135 3.52 -11.74 3.42
N VAL A 136 4.73 -11.93 2.90
CA VAL A 136 5.08 -11.58 1.51
C VAL A 136 4.29 -12.46 0.53
N VAL A 137 4.23 -13.77 0.78
CA VAL A 137 3.43 -14.69 -0.05
C VAL A 137 1.95 -14.34 0.02
N LEU A 138 1.45 -14.00 1.22
CA LEU A 138 0.07 -13.59 1.43
C LEU A 138 -0.28 -12.31 0.65
N ASN A 139 0.63 -11.31 0.64
CA ASN A 139 0.46 -10.08 -0.15
C ASN A 139 0.47 -10.36 -1.66
N GLN A 140 1.34 -11.25 -2.15
CA GLN A 140 1.31 -11.70 -3.54
C GLN A 140 -0.03 -12.37 -3.89
N LEU A 141 -0.56 -13.18 -2.99
CA LEU A 141 -1.86 -13.82 -3.15
C LEU A 141 -3.02 -12.81 -3.16
N TRP A 142 -3.00 -11.77 -2.33
CA TRP A 142 -3.98 -10.67 -2.40
C TRP A 142 -3.96 -9.97 -3.75
N ARG A 143 -2.78 -9.77 -4.33
CA ARG A 143 -2.61 -9.03 -5.58
C ARG A 143 -3.02 -9.84 -6.81
N TYR A 144 -2.72 -11.14 -6.84
CA TYR A 144 -2.80 -11.95 -8.06
C TYR A 144 -3.89 -13.01 -8.07
N SER A 145 -4.45 -13.39 -6.91
CA SER A 145 -5.48 -14.43 -6.81
C SER A 145 -6.86 -13.86 -6.44
N ASP A 146 -7.90 -14.70 -6.51
CA ASP A 146 -9.27 -14.31 -6.13
C ASP A 146 -9.51 -14.41 -4.60
N LEU A 147 -8.44 -14.57 -3.81
CA LEU A 147 -8.50 -14.41 -2.36
C LEU A 147 -8.84 -12.96 -1.95
N GLN A 148 -8.59 -11.98 -2.84
CA GLN A 148 -9.13 -10.63 -2.73
C GLN A 148 -9.81 -10.26 -4.05
N THR A 149 -11.03 -9.76 -4.00
CA THR A 149 -11.81 -9.37 -5.19
C THR A 149 -12.80 -8.25 -4.84
N SER A 150 -13.48 -7.71 -5.85
CA SER A 150 -14.50 -6.69 -5.65
C SER A 150 -15.90 -7.19 -6.02
N PHE A 151 -16.87 -6.87 -5.17
CA PHE A 151 -18.29 -7.03 -5.46
C PHE A 151 -18.85 -5.69 -6.00
N GLY A 152 -19.21 -5.67 -7.28
CA GLY A 152 -19.85 -4.51 -7.91
C GLY A 152 -21.32 -4.42 -7.54
N ALA A 153 -21.66 -3.61 -6.54
CA ALA A 153 -23.04 -3.34 -6.14
C ALA A 153 -23.74 -2.40 -7.12
N ASN A 154 -24.92 -2.81 -7.57
CA ASN A 154 -25.80 -2.04 -8.45
C ASN A 154 -27.27 -2.28 -8.07
N MET A 155 -27.81 -1.36 -7.25
CA MET A 155 -29.12 -1.42 -6.60
C MET A 155 -30.28 -0.96 -7.50
N LEU A 156 -30.46 -1.67 -8.62
CA LEU A 156 -31.53 -1.39 -9.58
C LEU A 156 -32.72 -2.31 -9.32
N ALA A 157 -33.91 -1.74 -9.11
CA ALA A 157 -35.15 -2.48 -8.85
C ALA A 157 -36.35 -1.85 -9.56
N ILE A 158 -37.50 -2.54 -9.56
CA ILE A 158 -38.75 -2.02 -10.13
C ILE A 158 -39.53 -1.33 -9.01
N ASN A 159 -39.78 -0.04 -9.16
CA ASN A 159 -40.60 0.77 -8.27
C ASN A 159 -41.76 1.37 -9.06
N GLY A 160 -43.01 1.14 -8.63
CA GLY A 160 -44.19 1.63 -9.36
C GLY A 160 -44.30 1.18 -10.83
N GLY A 161 -43.71 0.03 -11.19
CA GLY A 161 -43.69 -0.48 -12.56
C GLY A 161 -42.60 0.09 -13.47
N ARG A 162 -41.67 0.90 -12.92
CA ARG A 162 -40.52 1.45 -13.64
C ARG A 162 -39.19 0.98 -13.03
N PRO A 163 -38.16 0.67 -13.83
CA PRO A 163 -36.82 0.42 -13.32
C PRO A 163 -36.20 1.69 -12.77
N GLU A 164 -35.85 1.70 -11.49
CA GLU A 164 -35.27 2.84 -10.79
C GLU A 164 -34.02 2.41 -10.01
N GLN A 165 -33.03 3.31 -9.96
CA GLN A 165 -31.85 3.14 -9.12
C GLN A 165 -32.23 3.61 -7.71
N LEU A 166 -32.22 2.69 -6.75
CA LEU A 166 -32.65 2.96 -5.39
C LEU A 166 -31.43 3.00 -4.46
N ASN A 167 -31.43 3.95 -3.53
CA ASN A 167 -30.50 4.00 -2.41
C ASN A 167 -31.02 3.14 -1.23
N LEU A 168 -30.28 3.05 -0.12
CA LEU A 168 -30.69 2.23 1.03
C LEU A 168 -32.04 2.68 1.63
N LYS A 169 -32.21 4.00 1.81
CA LYS A 169 -33.44 4.59 2.37
C LYS A 169 -34.63 4.35 1.45
N ASP A 170 -34.48 4.56 0.15
CA ASP A 170 -35.55 4.33 -0.83
C ASP A 170 -36.08 2.88 -0.77
N MET A 171 -35.19 1.89 -0.61
CA MET A 171 -35.60 0.49 -0.49
C MET A 171 -36.39 0.22 0.79
N ILE A 172 -35.94 0.77 1.93
CA ILE A 172 -36.61 0.59 3.22
C ILE A 172 -37.98 1.30 3.22
N GLU A 173 -38.05 2.51 2.67
CA GLU A 173 -39.30 3.26 2.53
C GLU A 173 -40.29 2.55 1.62
N ALA A 174 -39.83 2.04 0.47
CA ALA A 174 -40.68 1.27 -0.43
C ALA A 174 -41.25 0.01 0.25
N PHE A 175 -40.43 -0.72 1.01
CA PHE A 175 -40.86 -1.91 1.73
C PHE A 175 -41.85 -1.57 2.86
N THR A 176 -41.56 -0.57 3.70
CA THR A 176 -42.41 -0.18 4.83
C THR A 176 -43.74 0.41 4.37
N ALA A 177 -43.76 1.16 3.26
CA ALA A 177 -44.99 1.64 2.63
C ALA A 177 -45.84 0.49 2.09
N PHE A 178 -45.21 -0.48 1.39
CA PHE A 178 -45.88 -1.68 0.92
C PHE A 178 -46.48 -2.50 2.07
N ARG A 179 -45.77 -2.64 3.20
CA ARG A 179 -46.30 -3.33 4.39
C ARG A 179 -47.52 -2.63 4.98
N GLN A 180 -47.51 -1.30 5.09
CA GLN A 180 -48.68 -0.53 5.54
C GLN A 180 -49.88 -0.76 4.62
N GLU A 181 -49.67 -0.76 3.30
CA GLU A 181 -50.73 -1.04 2.33
C GLU A 181 -51.30 -2.45 2.47
N VAL A 182 -50.43 -3.46 2.60
CA VAL A 182 -50.84 -4.86 2.78
C VAL A 182 -51.67 -5.04 4.05
N VAL A 183 -51.25 -4.43 5.17
CA VAL A 183 -52.02 -4.46 6.43
C VAL A 183 -53.38 -3.79 6.24
N GLY A 184 -53.44 -2.62 5.60
CA GLY A 184 -54.71 -1.93 5.32
C GLY A 184 -55.65 -2.76 4.45
N ARG A 185 -55.14 -3.37 3.36
CA ARG A 185 -55.93 -4.25 2.48
C ARG A 185 -56.42 -5.50 3.21
N ARG A 186 -55.57 -6.13 4.04
CA ARG A 186 -55.93 -7.28 4.88
C ARG A 186 -57.03 -6.91 5.86
N THR A 187 -56.90 -5.80 6.57
CA THR A 187 -57.91 -5.32 7.53
C THR A 187 -59.24 -5.01 6.84
N LYS A 188 -59.21 -4.37 5.66
CA LYS A 188 -60.43 -4.12 4.87
C LYS A 188 -61.12 -5.41 4.44
N PHE A 189 -60.36 -6.42 4.03
CA PHE A 189 -60.91 -7.73 3.69
C PHE A 189 -61.56 -8.40 4.91
N LEU A 190 -60.90 -8.39 6.06
CA LEU A 190 -61.44 -8.95 7.31
C LEU A 190 -62.69 -8.19 7.78
N LEU A 191 -62.69 -6.86 7.68
CA LEU A 191 -63.84 -6.01 7.99
C LEU A 191 -65.06 -6.35 7.12
N ASN A 192 -64.87 -6.49 5.81
CA ASN A 192 -65.98 -6.85 4.91
C ASN A 192 -66.53 -8.24 5.26
N LYS A 193 -65.65 -9.23 5.47
CA LYS A 193 -66.07 -10.58 5.90
C LYS A 193 -66.83 -10.57 7.23
N ALA A 194 -66.37 -9.76 8.18
CA ALA A 194 -67.03 -9.60 9.48
C ALA A 194 -68.41 -8.91 9.33
N ARG A 195 -68.51 -7.87 8.49
CA ARG A 195 -69.78 -7.19 8.17
C ARG A 195 -70.78 -8.11 7.49
N ASP A 196 -70.37 -8.88 6.50
CA ASP A 196 -71.24 -9.85 5.80
C ASP A 196 -71.79 -10.89 6.79
N ARG A 197 -70.93 -11.39 7.70
CA ARG A 197 -71.34 -12.32 8.76
C ARG A 197 -72.29 -11.67 9.76
N ALA A 198 -71.98 -10.47 10.23
CA ALA A 198 -72.80 -9.71 11.17
C ALA A 198 -74.18 -9.40 10.58
N HIS A 199 -74.24 -9.04 9.29
CA HIS A 199 -75.48 -8.76 8.57
C HIS A 199 -76.46 -9.94 8.66
N ILE A 200 -75.98 -11.16 8.38
CA ILE A 200 -76.79 -12.37 8.51
C ILE A 200 -77.24 -12.59 9.96
N LEU A 201 -76.32 -12.52 10.92
CA LEU A 201 -76.60 -12.79 12.32
C LEU A 201 -77.59 -11.78 12.93
N VAL A 202 -77.54 -10.51 12.53
CA VAL A 202 -78.51 -9.48 12.92
C VAL A 202 -79.90 -9.86 12.45
N GLY A 203 -80.05 -10.32 11.21
CA GLY A 203 -81.32 -10.80 10.68
C GLY A 203 -81.87 -11.97 11.49
N LEU A 204 -81.00 -12.93 11.84
CA LEU A 204 -81.38 -14.06 12.70
C LEU A 204 -81.78 -13.59 14.11
N ALA A 205 -81.03 -12.67 14.72
CA ALA A 205 -81.33 -12.15 16.05
C ALA A 205 -82.66 -11.38 16.09
N ILE A 206 -82.95 -10.55 15.07
CA ILE A 206 -84.25 -9.86 14.93
C ILE A 206 -85.38 -10.88 14.76
N ALA A 207 -85.17 -11.93 13.95
CA ALA A 207 -86.17 -12.98 13.76
C ALA A 207 -86.45 -13.74 15.06
N VAL A 208 -85.41 -14.11 15.82
CA VAL A 208 -85.55 -14.77 17.11
C VAL A 208 -86.19 -13.84 18.15
N ALA A 209 -85.91 -12.54 18.13
CA ALA A 209 -86.53 -11.55 19.01
C ALA A 209 -88.02 -11.28 18.71
N ASN A 210 -88.49 -11.64 17.51
CA ASN A 210 -89.85 -11.47 17.03
C ASN A 210 -90.49 -12.79 16.56
N ILE A 211 -90.09 -13.92 17.18
CA ILE A 211 -90.33 -15.28 16.67
C ILE A 211 -91.80 -15.63 16.43
N ASP A 212 -92.72 -15.20 17.30
CA ASP A 212 -94.14 -15.51 17.17
C ASP A 212 -94.74 -14.90 15.90
N GLU A 213 -94.32 -13.68 15.56
CA GLU A 213 -94.78 -12.98 14.37
C GLU A 213 -94.13 -13.54 13.10
N VAL A 214 -92.84 -13.90 13.17
CA VAL A 214 -92.12 -14.59 12.08
C VAL A 214 -92.77 -15.94 11.76
N ILE A 215 -93.06 -16.76 12.78
CA ILE A 215 -93.74 -18.06 12.60
C ILE A 215 -95.14 -17.87 12.02
N ARG A 216 -95.91 -16.89 12.51
CA ARG A 216 -97.25 -16.61 11.98
C ARG A 216 -97.19 -16.28 10.50
N LEU A 217 -96.30 -15.37 10.10
CA LEU A 217 -96.09 -14.97 8.71
C LEU A 217 -95.73 -16.16 7.83
N ILE A 218 -94.73 -16.95 8.24
CA ILE A 218 -94.29 -18.14 7.48
C ILE A 218 -95.42 -19.16 7.35
N ARG A 219 -96.22 -19.39 8.40
CA ARG A 219 -97.35 -20.34 8.38
C ARG A 219 -98.51 -19.88 7.49
N THR A 220 -98.67 -18.59 7.28
CA THR A 220 -99.73 -18.02 6.43
C THR A 220 -99.32 -17.86 4.96
N SER A 221 -98.02 -17.94 4.65
CA SER A 221 -97.50 -17.84 3.29
C SER A 221 -97.65 -19.16 2.51
N PRO A 222 -98.16 -19.16 1.27
CA PRO A 222 -98.35 -20.38 0.47
C PRO A 222 -97.05 -21.06 0.03
N THR A 223 -96.02 -20.28 -0.28
CA THR A 223 -94.71 -20.80 -0.72
C THR A 223 -93.54 -20.16 0.03
N PRO A 224 -92.34 -20.79 0.02
CA PRO A 224 -91.13 -20.18 0.57
C PRO A 224 -90.71 -18.87 -0.11
N ALA A 225 -91.08 -18.68 -1.39
CA ALA A 225 -90.85 -17.43 -2.09
C ALA A 225 -91.74 -16.30 -1.54
N ASP A 226 -93.03 -16.59 -1.34
CA ASP A 226 -93.99 -15.64 -0.76
C ASP A 226 -93.61 -15.28 0.69
N ALA A 227 -93.15 -16.27 1.47
CA ALA A 227 -92.68 -16.04 2.84
C ALA A 227 -91.46 -15.12 2.87
N ARG A 228 -90.51 -15.29 1.93
CA ARG A 228 -89.32 -14.44 1.83
C ARG A 228 -89.68 -13.00 1.47
N GLU A 229 -90.53 -12.81 0.47
CA GLU A 229 -91.00 -11.49 0.06
C GLU A 229 -91.75 -10.79 1.20
N ALA A 230 -92.61 -11.52 1.92
CA ALA A 230 -93.33 -11.01 3.08
C ALA A 230 -92.41 -10.65 4.27
N LEU A 231 -91.35 -11.42 4.51
CA LEU A 231 -90.34 -11.09 5.54
C LEU A 231 -89.59 -9.80 5.22
N MET A 232 -89.25 -9.57 3.94
CA MET A 232 -88.53 -8.39 3.47
C MET A 232 -89.43 -7.14 3.40
N GLY A 233 -90.69 -7.30 3.04
CA GLY A 233 -91.65 -6.20 2.87
C GLY A 233 -92.15 -5.57 4.16
N ARG A 234 -91.83 -6.15 5.31
CA ARG A 234 -92.30 -5.71 6.63
C ARG A 234 -91.23 -4.99 7.44
N ASP A 235 -91.67 -4.01 8.22
CA ASP A 235 -90.86 -3.31 9.21
C ASP A 235 -90.82 -4.10 10.55
N TRP A 236 -89.62 -4.52 10.97
CA TRP A 236 -89.40 -5.33 12.17
C TRP A 236 -88.78 -4.49 13.30
N PRO A 237 -89.26 -4.57 14.56
CA PRO A 237 -88.61 -3.88 15.68
C PRO A 237 -87.19 -4.40 15.92
N ALA A 238 -86.19 -3.54 15.76
CA ALA A 238 -84.78 -3.92 15.90
C ALA A 238 -84.31 -4.03 17.36
N LYS A 239 -84.99 -3.34 18.30
CA LYS A 239 -84.73 -3.37 19.75
C LYS A 239 -83.23 -3.23 20.06
N ASP A 240 -82.63 -4.20 20.74
CA ASP A 240 -81.23 -4.18 21.20
C ASP A 240 -80.21 -4.31 20.06
N MET A 241 -80.65 -4.60 18.82
CA MET A 241 -79.75 -4.78 17.67
C MET A 241 -79.38 -3.46 16.97
N VAL A 242 -80.01 -2.34 17.33
CA VAL A 242 -79.78 -1.02 16.70
C VAL A 242 -78.30 -0.61 16.68
N PRO A 243 -77.53 -0.71 17.78
CA PRO A 243 -76.11 -0.32 17.77
C PRO A 243 -75.26 -1.16 16.81
N LEU A 244 -75.55 -2.45 16.66
CA LEU A 244 -74.83 -3.34 15.74
C LEU A 244 -75.19 -3.07 14.28
N ILE A 245 -76.45 -2.78 13.98
CA ILE A 245 -76.89 -2.39 12.63
C ILE A 245 -76.16 -1.11 12.18
N GLN A 246 -76.07 -0.12 13.07
CA GLN A 246 -75.34 1.12 12.80
C GLN A 246 -73.84 0.89 12.57
N LEU A 247 -73.22 -0.06 13.30
CA LEU A 247 -71.81 -0.41 13.14
C LEU A 247 -71.50 -1.12 11.82
N ILE A 248 -72.41 -1.99 11.35
CA ILE A 248 -72.31 -2.65 10.04
C ILE A 248 -72.37 -1.60 8.93
N ALA A 249 -73.24 -0.60 9.09
CA ALA A 249 -73.41 0.53 8.16
C ALA A 249 -73.69 0.09 6.71
N ASP A 250 -74.58 -0.90 6.51
CA ASP A 250 -75.07 -1.24 5.16
C ASP A 250 -76.02 -0.13 4.67
N PRO A 251 -75.68 0.62 3.60
CA PRO A 251 -76.52 1.72 3.11
C PRO A 251 -77.88 1.24 2.56
N ARG A 252 -78.03 -0.05 2.25
CA ARG A 252 -79.26 -0.64 1.70
C ARG A 252 -80.25 -1.05 2.78
N HIS A 253 -79.79 -1.28 4.01
CA HIS A 253 -80.58 -1.79 5.11
C HIS A 253 -80.28 -1.00 6.39
N THR A 254 -80.97 0.13 6.56
CA THR A 254 -80.82 1.04 7.70
C THR A 254 -82.00 0.93 8.68
N VAL A 255 -81.78 1.36 9.91
CA VAL A 255 -82.85 1.46 10.92
C VAL A 255 -83.66 2.74 10.66
N THR A 256 -85.00 2.64 10.66
CA THR A 256 -85.87 3.81 10.55
C THR A 256 -85.82 4.67 11.82
N PRO A 257 -86.23 5.95 11.78
CA PRO A 257 -86.29 6.78 12.98
C PRO A 257 -87.16 6.21 14.10
N GLU A 258 -88.16 5.37 13.77
CA GLU A 258 -89.00 4.67 14.73
C GLU A 258 -88.38 3.38 15.30
N GLY A 259 -87.13 3.05 14.95
CA GLY A 259 -86.41 1.88 15.47
C GLY A 259 -86.73 0.57 14.74
N ASN A 260 -87.30 0.64 13.54
CA ASN A 260 -87.62 -0.54 12.74
C ASN A 260 -86.54 -0.86 11.71
N TYR A 261 -86.50 -2.12 11.27
CA TYR A 261 -85.51 -2.63 10.31
C TYR A 261 -86.18 -3.50 9.25
N ARG A 262 -85.77 -3.32 7.99
CA ARG A 262 -86.21 -4.17 6.86
C ARG A 262 -85.16 -5.20 6.52
N LEU A 263 -85.56 -6.46 6.53
CA LEU A 263 -84.70 -7.59 6.23
C LEU A 263 -84.30 -7.60 4.76
N SER A 264 -83.03 -7.93 4.50
CA SER A 264 -82.50 -8.23 3.17
C SER A 264 -82.92 -9.61 2.68
N GLU A 265 -82.75 -9.86 1.38
CA GLU A 265 -83.00 -11.20 0.81
C GLU A 265 -82.12 -12.27 1.46
N GLU A 266 -80.84 -11.95 1.70
CA GLU A 266 -79.88 -12.88 2.31
C GLU A 266 -80.27 -13.23 3.76
N GLN A 267 -80.69 -12.24 4.53
CA GLN A 267 -81.21 -12.45 5.90
C GLN A 267 -82.51 -13.26 5.87
N ALA A 268 -83.46 -12.93 5.00
CA ALA A 268 -84.73 -13.65 4.89
C ALA A 268 -84.50 -15.12 4.51
N ARG A 269 -83.55 -15.40 3.60
CA ARG A 269 -83.14 -16.78 3.29
C ARG A 269 -82.53 -17.47 4.50
N ALA A 270 -81.60 -16.82 5.21
CA ALA A 270 -80.98 -17.39 6.40
C ALA A 270 -81.99 -17.68 7.53
N ILE A 271 -83.03 -16.84 7.67
CA ILE A 271 -84.12 -17.05 8.63
C ILE A 271 -84.96 -18.27 8.25
N LEU A 272 -85.30 -18.45 6.97
CA LEU A 272 -86.04 -19.64 6.51
C LEU A 272 -85.25 -20.94 6.68
N ASP A 273 -83.91 -20.85 6.61
CA ASP A 273 -83.01 -21.99 6.84
C ASP A 273 -82.72 -22.26 8.33
N LEU A 274 -83.30 -21.47 9.24
CA LEU A 274 -83.05 -21.58 10.68
C LEU A 274 -83.65 -22.89 11.24
N ARG A 275 -82.84 -23.65 11.97
CA ARG A 275 -83.25 -24.91 12.61
C ARG A 275 -83.85 -24.64 14.00
N LEU A 276 -84.89 -25.39 14.38
CA LEU A 276 -85.60 -25.24 15.66
C LEU A 276 -84.69 -25.26 16.91
N GLN A 277 -83.57 -25.99 16.88
CA GLN A 277 -82.58 -26.01 17.97
C GLN A 277 -82.00 -24.62 18.30
N ARG A 278 -81.94 -23.71 17.32
CA ARG A 278 -81.46 -22.33 17.49
C ARG A 278 -82.43 -21.43 18.24
N LEU A 279 -83.66 -21.89 18.49
CA LEU A 279 -84.69 -21.18 19.25
C LEU A 279 -84.63 -21.44 20.77
N THR A 280 -83.78 -22.37 21.20
CA THR A 280 -83.52 -22.58 22.64
C THR A 280 -82.86 -21.34 23.25
N ALA A 281 -82.96 -21.18 24.57
CA ALA A 281 -82.28 -20.08 25.28
C ALA A 281 -80.77 -20.07 24.95
N LEU A 282 -80.11 -21.23 25.04
CA LEU A 282 -78.71 -21.39 24.68
C LEU A 282 -78.41 -21.03 23.21
N GLY A 283 -79.26 -21.43 22.28
CA GLY A 283 -79.09 -21.09 20.86
C GLY A 283 -79.25 -19.60 20.56
N ARG A 284 -80.10 -18.88 21.30
CA ARG A 284 -80.21 -17.42 21.24
C ARG A 284 -78.97 -16.75 21.82
N ASP A 285 -78.51 -17.22 22.98
CA ASP A 285 -77.32 -16.67 23.65
C ASP A 285 -76.07 -16.84 22.77
N GLU A 286 -75.89 -18.00 22.13
CA GLU A 286 -74.80 -18.23 21.17
C GLU A 286 -74.78 -17.22 20.00
N ILE A 287 -75.96 -16.89 19.45
CA ILE A 287 -76.08 -15.89 18.37
C ILE A 287 -75.72 -14.50 18.91
N GLY A 288 -76.16 -14.16 20.12
CA GLY A 288 -75.85 -12.89 20.78
C GLY A 288 -74.35 -12.73 21.11
N ASP A 289 -73.72 -13.79 21.60
CA ASP A 289 -72.28 -13.83 21.91
C ASP A 289 -71.44 -13.71 20.63
N GLU A 290 -71.81 -14.44 19.57
CA GLU A 290 -71.15 -14.35 18.26
C GLU A 290 -71.27 -12.93 17.68
N LEU A 291 -72.46 -12.31 17.78
CA LEU A 291 -72.68 -10.91 17.37
C LEU A 291 -71.85 -9.91 18.16
N THR A 292 -71.76 -10.08 19.48
CA THR A 292 -70.98 -9.20 20.35
C THR A 292 -69.49 -9.27 20.03
N LYS A 293 -68.98 -10.50 19.82
CA LYS A 293 -67.60 -10.73 19.38
C LYS A 293 -67.32 -10.07 18.05
N ILE A 294 -68.16 -10.30 17.03
CA ILE A 294 -67.98 -9.72 15.70
C ILE A 294 -68.11 -8.18 15.76
N GLY A 295 -69.01 -7.64 16.58
CA GLY A 295 -69.12 -6.19 16.79
C GLY A 295 -67.82 -5.59 17.35
N THR A 296 -67.16 -6.30 18.26
CA THR A 296 -65.85 -5.92 18.81
C THR A 296 -64.76 -5.94 17.73
N GLU A 297 -64.74 -7.00 16.90
CA GLU A 297 -63.81 -7.13 15.77
C GLU A 297 -64.02 -6.02 14.72
N ILE A 298 -65.27 -5.74 14.34
CA ILE A 298 -65.60 -4.66 13.38
C ILE A 298 -65.12 -3.30 13.92
N LYS A 299 -65.35 -3.04 15.21
CA LYS A 299 -64.91 -1.79 15.85
C LYS A 299 -63.39 -1.64 15.81
N ASP A 300 -62.64 -2.69 16.16
CA ASP A 300 -61.17 -2.67 16.09
C ASP A 300 -60.68 -2.50 14.65
N TYR A 301 -61.27 -3.19 13.67
CA TYR A 301 -60.90 -3.01 12.26
C TYR A 301 -61.17 -1.60 11.74
N LEU A 302 -62.29 -0.98 12.12
CA LEU A 302 -62.59 0.41 11.79
C LEU A 302 -61.59 1.37 12.43
N GLU A 303 -61.23 1.13 13.70
CA GLU A 303 -60.21 1.91 14.41
C GLU A 303 -58.86 1.82 13.70
N ILE A 304 -58.41 0.61 13.33
CA ILE A 304 -57.18 0.37 12.57
C ILE A 304 -57.22 1.12 11.23
N LEU A 305 -58.30 1.01 10.46
CA LEU A 305 -58.40 1.67 9.15
C LEU A 305 -58.49 3.19 9.24
N SER A 306 -58.99 3.73 10.37
CA SER A 306 -59.09 5.17 10.61
C SER A 306 -57.78 5.81 11.10
N SER A 307 -56.85 5.01 11.64
CA SER A 307 -55.63 5.50 12.27
C SER A 307 -54.38 4.92 11.61
N ARG A 308 -53.64 5.77 10.89
CA ARG A 308 -52.34 5.41 10.34
C ARG A 308 -51.37 4.94 11.43
N ALA A 309 -51.41 5.56 12.61
CA ALA A 309 -50.57 5.18 13.74
C ALA A 309 -50.83 3.72 14.17
N ARG A 310 -52.10 3.30 14.26
CA ARG A 310 -52.46 1.90 14.58
C ARG A 310 -51.95 0.92 13.53
N ILE A 311 -51.99 1.26 12.25
CA ILE A 311 -51.41 0.43 11.19
C ILE A 311 -49.90 0.31 11.37
N ILE A 312 -49.21 1.41 11.66
CA ILE A 312 -47.76 1.42 11.91
C ILE A 312 -47.43 0.54 13.12
N ASP A 313 -48.18 0.64 14.22
CA ASP A 313 -47.97 -0.19 15.42
C ASP A 313 -48.08 -1.69 15.12
N ILE A 314 -49.08 -2.09 14.30
CA ILE A 314 -49.23 -3.48 13.87
C ILE A 314 -48.02 -3.93 13.04
N VAL A 315 -47.58 -3.10 12.08
CA VAL A 315 -46.40 -3.42 11.25
C VAL A 315 -45.16 -3.56 12.13
N LYS A 316 -44.93 -2.64 13.08
CA LYS A 316 -43.81 -2.71 14.04
C LYS A 316 -43.87 -3.97 14.89
N GLY A 317 -45.04 -4.35 15.40
CA GLY A 317 -45.23 -5.57 16.18
C GLY A 317 -44.91 -6.83 15.37
N GLU A 318 -45.40 -6.91 14.12
CA GLU A 318 -45.10 -8.03 13.22
C GLU A 318 -43.61 -8.11 12.90
N LEU A 319 -42.97 -7.00 12.55
CA LEU A 319 -41.53 -6.95 12.27
C LEU A 319 -40.68 -7.32 13.49
N SER A 320 -41.05 -6.84 14.67
CA SER A 320 -40.35 -7.18 15.92
C SER A 320 -40.44 -8.67 16.24
N THR A 321 -41.59 -9.29 15.95
CA THR A 321 -41.78 -10.74 16.09
C THR A 321 -40.86 -11.51 15.12
N ILE A 322 -40.83 -11.10 13.84
CA ILE A 322 -39.95 -11.70 12.83
C ILE A 322 -38.48 -11.57 13.24
N ARG A 323 -38.06 -10.41 13.76
CA ARG A 323 -36.72 -10.21 14.28
C ARG A 323 -36.39 -11.18 15.42
N GLY A 324 -37.30 -11.33 16.39
CA GLY A 324 -37.12 -12.24 17.52
C GLY A 324 -37.00 -13.70 17.12
N GLU A 325 -37.68 -14.11 16.05
CA GLU A 325 -37.68 -15.50 15.56
C GLU A 325 -36.53 -15.83 14.60
N PHE A 326 -36.12 -14.87 13.75
CA PHE A 326 -35.26 -15.16 12.58
C PHE A 326 -33.95 -14.38 12.52
N ALA A 327 -33.70 -13.42 13.44
CA ALA A 327 -32.43 -12.70 13.44
C ALA A 327 -31.27 -13.64 13.77
N VAL A 328 -30.17 -13.48 13.04
CA VAL A 328 -28.92 -14.22 13.24
C VAL A 328 -27.76 -13.24 13.39
N PRO A 329 -26.69 -13.59 14.15
CA PRO A 329 -25.49 -12.77 14.21
C PRO A 329 -24.87 -12.56 12.84
N ARG A 330 -24.27 -11.39 12.65
CA ARG A 330 -23.52 -11.03 11.44
C ARG A 330 -22.36 -12.01 11.22
N ARG A 331 -22.16 -12.44 9.97
CA ARG A 331 -21.06 -13.34 9.60
C ARG A 331 -19.86 -12.60 9.05
N THR A 332 -20.12 -11.56 8.27
CA THR A 332 -19.11 -10.79 7.54
C THR A 332 -18.55 -9.70 8.43
N GLU A 333 -17.24 -9.68 8.58
CA GLU A 333 -16.54 -8.64 9.35
C GLU A 333 -16.11 -7.50 8.41
N ILE A 334 -16.31 -6.25 8.84
CA ILE A 334 -15.85 -5.06 8.11
C ILE A 334 -14.59 -4.57 8.80
N VAL A 335 -13.47 -4.61 8.11
CA VAL A 335 -12.18 -4.11 8.60
C VAL A 335 -11.82 -2.83 7.87
N ASP A 336 -11.18 -1.90 8.57
CA ASP A 336 -10.69 -0.68 7.92
C ASP A 336 -9.47 -1.01 7.04
N ILE A 337 -9.26 -0.20 5.99
CA ILE A 337 -8.15 -0.43 5.06
C ILE A 337 -6.86 0.05 5.71
N GLU A 338 -6.00 -0.89 6.11
CA GLU A 338 -4.58 -0.63 6.36
C GLU A 338 -3.85 -0.55 5.01
N GLY A 339 -3.66 0.66 4.48
CA GLY A 339 -2.85 0.94 3.29
C GLY A 339 -3.24 0.22 2.00
N GLU A 340 -2.66 0.62 0.88
CA GLU A 340 -2.60 -0.23 -0.32
C GLU A 340 -1.32 -1.07 -0.22
N VAL A 341 -1.41 -2.37 -0.53
CA VAL A 341 -0.21 -3.22 -0.66
C VAL A 341 0.65 -2.63 -1.77
N GLU A 342 1.83 -2.13 -1.41
CA GLU A 342 2.77 -1.57 -2.36
C GLU A 342 3.49 -2.70 -3.10
N ASP A 343 4.00 -2.43 -4.31
CA ASP A 343 4.76 -3.45 -5.07
C ASP A 343 5.97 -3.97 -4.27
N GLU A 344 6.48 -3.20 -3.31
CA GLU A 344 7.57 -3.60 -2.42
C GLU A 344 7.17 -4.59 -1.34
N ASP A 345 5.93 -4.57 -0.86
CA ASP A 345 5.42 -5.54 0.13
C ASP A 345 5.34 -6.97 -0.44
N LEU A 346 5.48 -7.08 -1.77
CA LEU A 346 5.56 -8.34 -2.51
C LEU A 346 6.99 -8.89 -2.58
N ILE A 347 7.99 -8.10 -2.18
CA ILE A 347 9.40 -8.43 -2.30
C ILE A 347 9.96 -8.79 -0.93
N GLN A 348 10.68 -9.91 -0.85
CA GLN A 348 11.35 -10.31 0.39
C GLN A 348 12.53 -9.37 0.68
N ARG A 349 12.63 -8.94 1.94
CA ARG A 349 13.82 -8.25 2.46
C ARG A 349 14.95 -9.26 2.65
N GLU A 350 15.95 -9.18 1.78
CA GLU A 350 17.22 -9.90 1.88
C GLU A 350 18.40 -8.99 1.55
N ASP A 351 19.57 -9.32 2.08
CA ASP A 351 20.83 -8.67 1.72
C ASP A 351 21.36 -9.21 0.39
N VAL A 352 21.73 -8.28 -0.49
CA VAL A 352 22.25 -8.57 -1.82
C VAL A 352 23.55 -7.81 -2.06
N VAL A 353 24.40 -8.40 -2.87
CA VAL A 353 25.58 -7.75 -3.43
C VAL A 353 25.18 -7.11 -4.75
N VAL A 354 25.36 -5.79 -4.86
CA VAL A 354 25.18 -5.04 -6.11
C VAL A 354 26.55 -4.80 -6.72
N THR A 355 26.68 -5.12 -8.01
CA THR A 355 27.92 -4.89 -8.77
C THR A 355 27.64 -4.04 -9.99
N VAL A 356 28.50 -3.07 -10.24
CA VAL A 356 28.49 -2.18 -11.40
C VAL A 356 29.79 -2.37 -12.19
N THR A 357 29.71 -2.45 -13.51
CA THR A 357 30.87 -2.59 -14.39
C THR A 357 31.25 -1.28 -15.08
N HIS A 358 32.48 -1.23 -15.61
CA HIS A 358 32.99 -0.08 -16.35
C HIS A 358 32.17 0.24 -17.59
N LYS A 359 31.69 -0.76 -18.34
CA LYS A 359 30.77 -0.55 -19.47
C LYS A 359 29.33 -0.20 -19.04
N GLY A 360 29.08 0.01 -17.74
CA GLY A 360 27.81 0.47 -17.21
C GLY A 360 26.75 -0.61 -17.07
N TYR A 361 27.16 -1.87 -16.86
CA TYR A 361 26.22 -2.94 -16.50
C TYR A 361 26.03 -2.98 -14.98
N ILE A 362 24.81 -3.28 -14.55
CA ILE A 362 24.46 -3.42 -13.12
C ILE A 362 23.66 -4.70 -12.90
N LYS A 363 23.86 -5.33 -11.74
CA LYS A 363 23.09 -6.48 -11.26
C LYS A 363 23.05 -6.55 -9.74
N ARG A 364 22.11 -7.34 -9.22
CA ARG A 364 22.06 -7.78 -7.83
C ARG A 364 22.17 -9.30 -7.73
N VAL A 365 22.82 -9.78 -6.67
CA VAL A 365 23.00 -11.21 -6.37
C VAL A 365 22.79 -11.41 -4.87
N PRO A 366 21.99 -12.40 -4.42
CA PRO A 366 21.83 -12.69 -2.99
C PRO A 366 23.17 -12.96 -2.30
N LEU A 367 23.39 -12.38 -1.13
CA LEU A 367 24.64 -12.53 -0.37
C LEU A 367 24.93 -14.00 -0.01
N SER A 368 23.88 -14.78 0.24
CA SER A 368 23.96 -16.22 0.49
C SER A 368 24.59 -17.02 -0.65
N THR A 369 24.46 -16.54 -1.90
CA THR A 369 25.07 -17.18 -3.08
C THR A 369 26.59 -17.04 -3.09
N TYR A 370 27.12 -15.97 -2.48
CA TYR A 370 28.55 -15.80 -2.24
C TYR A 370 29.04 -16.68 -1.07
N ARG A 371 28.26 -16.80 0.02
CA ARG A 371 28.63 -17.58 1.22
C ARG A 371 28.75 -19.10 1.04
N ALA A 372 28.19 -19.70 -0.02
CA ALA A 372 28.14 -21.16 -0.20
C ALA A 372 29.50 -21.85 -0.52
N GLN A 373 30.60 -21.11 -0.64
CA GLN A 373 31.94 -21.67 -0.88
C GLN A 373 32.84 -21.58 0.37
N ARG A 374 32.76 -22.55 1.30
CA ARG A 374 33.87 -22.84 2.24
C ARG A 374 34.22 -24.34 2.25
N ARG A 375 35.32 -24.68 1.56
CA ARG A 375 36.41 -25.63 1.94
C ARG A 375 37.28 -25.98 0.73
N GLY A 376 38.52 -25.47 0.71
CA GLY A 376 39.66 -26.15 0.09
C GLY A 376 39.67 -26.34 -1.45
N GLY A 377 38.98 -25.50 -2.22
CA GLY A 377 39.04 -25.54 -3.68
C GLY A 377 39.74 -24.31 -4.24
N LYS A 378 40.79 -24.49 -5.06
CA LYS A 378 41.46 -23.45 -5.84
C LYS A 378 40.44 -22.43 -6.36
N GLY A 379 40.62 -21.17 -5.97
CA GLY A 379 39.76 -20.04 -6.30
C GLY A 379 39.33 -20.09 -7.77
N ARG A 380 38.03 -20.25 -7.99
CA ARG A 380 37.44 -19.90 -9.27
C ARG A 380 37.43 -18.38 -9.29
N SER A 381 38.46 -17.83 -9.94
CA SER A 381 38.43 -16.52 -10.60
C SER A 381 37.01 -15.97 -10.69
N GLY A 382 36.67 -15.02 -9.82
CA GLY A 382 35.51 -14.17 -10.01
C GLY A 382 35.58 -13.63 -11.42
N ALA A 383 34.52 -13.84 -12.20
CA ALA A 383 34.44 -13.56 -13.63
C ALA A 383 35.77 -13.79 -14.38
N THR A 384 35.99 -14.98 -14.93
CA THR A 384 37.03 -15.15 -15.97
C THR A 384 36.91 -13.99 -16.97
N THR A 385 37.89 -13.09 -16.97
CA THR A 385 38.08 -12.00 -17.92
C THR A 385 38.45 -12.58 -19.28
N ARG A 386 37.49 -13.27 -19.88
CA ARG A 386 37.35 -13.25 -21.33
C ARG A 386 36.28 -12.23 -21.58
N ASP A 387 36.69 -11.12 -22.18
CA ASP A 387 35.92 -9.91 -22.55
C ASP A 387 36.10 -8.73 -21.58
N GLU A 388 37.05 -7.84 -21.92
CA GLU A 388 37.16 -6.36 -21.77
C GLU A 388 36.32 -5.52 -20.76
N ASP A 389 35.60 -6.09 -19.79
CA ASP A 389 34.78 -5.35 -18.82
C ASP A 389 35.06 -5.83 -17.39
N PHE A 390 35.12 -4.88 -16.44
CA PHE A 390 35.51 -5.13 -15.06
C PHE A 390 34.61 -4.37 -14.09
N ILE A 391 34.58 -4.80 -12.83
CA ILE A 391 33.73 -4.20 -11.79
C ILE A 391 34.37 -2.89 -11.32
N THR A 392 33.60 -1.80 -11.33
CA THR A 392 33.99 -0.46 -10.87
C THR A 392 33.41 -0.10 -9.51
N GLN A 393 32.29 -0.72 -9.13
CA GLN A 393 31.66 -0.50 -7.83
C GLN A 393 30.98 -1.78 -7.36
N ILE A 394 31.20 -2.11 -6.09
CA ILE A 394 30.52 -3.19 -5.38
C ILE A 394 30.03 -2.64 -4.04
N PHE A 395 28.82 -3.00 -3.64
CA PHE A 395 28.29 -2.67 -2.32
C PHE A 395 27.24 -3.69 -1.90
N ILE A 396 27.14 -3.90 -0.58
CA ILE A 396 26.08 -4.67 0.04
C ILE A 396 24.93 -3.73 0.37
N ALA A 397 23.71 -4.16 0.03
CA ALA A 397 22.50 -3.42 0.33
C ALA A 397 21.34 -4.40 0.50
N SER A 398 20.33 -4.03 1.28
CA SER A 398 19.08 -4.79 1.25
C SER A 398 18.34 -4.51 -0.05
N THR A 399 17.56 -5.47 -0.51
CA THR A 399 16.61 -5.31 -1.64
C THR A 399 15.78 -4.03 -1.59
N HIS A 400 15.49 -3.49 -0.41
CA HIS A 400 14.65 -2.30 -0.24
C HIS A 400 15.43 -0.99 -0.25
N THR A 401 16.77 -1.06 -0.18
CA THR A 401 17.66 0.09 -0.18
C THR A 401 17.44 0.94 -1.44
N PRO A 402 17.17 2.25 -1.31
CA PRO A 402 17.10 3.15 -2.44
C PRO A 402 18.49 3.54 -2.92
N VAL A 403 18.66 3.65 -4.24
CA VAL A 403 19.91 4.03 -4.90
C VAL A 403 19.66 5.23 -5.80
N LEU A 404 20.50 6.26 -5.67
CA LEU A 404 20.53 7.42 -6.56
C LEU A 404 21.56 7.24 -7.66
N PHE A 405 21.17 7.58 -8.89
CA PHE A 405 22.02 7.56 -10.08
C PHE A 405 22.11 8.97 -10.62
N PHE A 406 23.30 9.57 -10.56
CA PHE A 406 23.57 10.89 -11.10
C PHE A 406 24.21 10.78 -12.48
N SER A 407 23.72 11.57 -13.44
CA SER A 407 24.22 11.55 -14.80
C SER A 407 25.18 12.71 -15.10
N SER A 408 25.95 12.56 -16.18
CA SER A 408 26.85 13.60 -16.69
C SER A 408 26.13 14.90 -17.05
N ARG A 409 24.83 14.84 -17.41
CA ARG A 409 24.00 15.99 -17.80
C ARG A 409 23.28 16.68 -16.64
N GLY A 410 23.51 16.26 -15.40
CA GLY A 410 22.87 16.90 -14.24
C GLY A 410 21.51 16.32 -13.87
N MET A 411 21.17 15.12 -14.36
CA MET A 411 19.97 14.40 -13.97
C MET A 411 20.25 13.45 -12.79
N CYS A 412 19.25 13.26 -11.95
CA CYS A 412 19.23 12.28 -10.87
C CYS A 412 18.04 11.34 -11.05
N TYR A 413 18.30 10.05 -10.96
CA TYR A 413 17.31 8.99 -11.01
C TYR A 413 17.34 8.19 -9.71
N ARG A 414 16.21 7.61 -9.33
CA ARG A 414 16.10 6.78 -8.12
C ARG A 414 15.44 5.46 -8.43
N MET A 415 15.99 4.38 -7.89
CA MET A 415 15.34 3.07 -7.84
C MET A 415 15.76 2.32 -6.58
N LYS A 416 14.86 1.46 -6.07
CA LYS A 416 15.22 0.50 -5.02
C LYS A 416 15.99 -0.67 -5.63
N VAL A 417 16.87 -1.28 -4.83
CA VAL A 417 17.75 -2.37 -5.25
C VAL A 417 16.97 -3.54 -5.87
N TRP A 418 15.78 -3.90 -5.38
CA TRP A 418 15.00 -5.01 -5.93
C TRP A 418 14.64 -4.87 -7.42
N ARG A 419 14.59 -3.63 -7.94
CA ARG A 419 14.36 -3.34 -9.36
C ARG A 419 15.58 -3.58 -10.24
N LEU A 420 16.77 -3.72 -9.64
CA LEU A 420 17.97 -4.14 -10.35
C LEU A 420 17.83 -5.59 -10.81
N PRO A 421 18.41 -5.95 -11.96
CA PRO A 421 18.28 -7.29 -12.50
C PRO A 421 18.95 -8.31 -11.56
N ALA A 422 18.16 -9.26 -11.07
CA ALA A 422 18.69 -10.41 -10.35
C ALA A 422 19.48 -11.30 -11.32
N ALA A 423 20.68 -11.70 -10.94
CA ALA A 423 21.55 -12.48 -11.82
C ALA A 423 22.46 -13.42 -11.01
N THR A 424 23.14 -14.33 -11.71
CA THR A 424 24.20 -15.13 -11.09
C THR A 424 25.50 -14.32 -10.97
N PRO A 425 26.42 -14.68 -10.05
CA PRO A 425 27.72 -14.01 -9.93
C PRO A 425 28.50 -13.90 -11.25
N GLN A 426 28.32 -14.84 -12.18
CA GLN A 426 29.03 -14.86 -13.48
C GLN A 426 28.34 -14.06 -14.59
N SER A 427 27.07 -13.67 -14.42
CA SER A 427 26.34 -12.90 -15.44
C SER A 427 26.77 -11.43 -15.45
N LEU A 428 26.76 -10.76 -16.60
CA LEU A 428 27.08 -9.33 -16.70
C LEU A 428 25.99 -8.41 -16.13
N GLY A 429 24.73 -8.88 -16.03
CA GLY A 429 23.60 -8.03 -15.64
C GLY A 429 22.95 -7.31 -16.82
N LYS A 430 22.41 -6.10 -16.60
CA LYS A 430 21.85 -5.25 -17.67
C LYS A 430 22.53 -3.89 -17.70
N ALA A 431 22.69 -3.33 -18.91
CA ALA A 431 23.20 -1.98 -19.09
C ALA A 431 22.25 -0.93 -18.47
N LEU A 432 22.83 0.06 -17.77
CA LEU A 432 22.09 1.14 -17.09
C LEU A 432 21.19 1.94 -18.04
N ILE A 433 21.61 2.13 -19.30
CA ILE A 433 20.82 2.81 -20.34
C ILE A 433 19.48 2.10 -20.64
N ASN A 434 19.36 0.80 -20.34
CA ASN A 434 18.12 0.04 -20.50
C ASN A 434 17.22 0.11 -19.26
N LEU A 435 17.75 0.61 -18.13
CA LEU A 435 17.04 0.72 -16.86
C LEU A 435 16.60 2.16 -16.57
N LEU A 436 17.38 3.13 -17.05
CA LEU A 436 17.21 4.56 -16.84
C LEU A 436 16.93 5.27 -18.17
N PRO A 437 16.03 6.26 -18.20
CA PRO A 437 15.74 7.03 -19.40
C PRO A 437 16.83 8.08 -19.65
N LEU A 438 17.99 7.62 -20.13
CA LEU A 438 19.16 8.46 -20.48
C LEU A 438 19.05 8.98 -21.91
N GLU A 439 19.47 10.23 -22.13
CA GLU A 439 19.62 10.83 -23.46
C GLU A 439 20.85 10.26 -24.20
N GLN A 440 20.91 10.47 -25.52
CA GLN A 440 22.06 10.04 -26.32
C GLN A 440 23.34 10.76 -25.85
N GLY A 441 24.37 9.97 -25.49
CA GLY A 441 25.64 10.49 -24.98
C GLY A 441 25.62 10.86 -23.49
N GLU A 442 24.53 10.56 -22.76
CA GLU A 442 24.45 10.67 -21.31
C GLU A 442 24.92 9.37 -20.64
N TRP A 443 25.73 9.47 -19.59
CA TRP A 443 26.17 8.33 -18.77
C TRP A 443 26.05 8.65 -17.29
N ILE A 444 26.06 7.61 -16.46
CA ILE A 444 26.02 7.74 -15.01
C ILE A 444 27.42 8.04 -14.48
N THR A 445 27.55 9.12 -13.71
CA THR A 445 28.80 9.58 -13.10
C THR A 445 28.94 9.15 -11.65
N SER A 446 27.83 8.92 -10.94
CA SER A 446 27.85 8.52 -9.53
C SER A 446 26.63 7.67 -9.16
N ILE A 447 26.87 6.60 -8.41
CA ILE A 447 25.83 5.68 -7.91
C ILE A 447 25.94 5.66 -6.39
N LEU A 448 24.91 6.16 -5.71
CA LEU A 448 24.92 6.37 -4.27
C LEU A 448 23.81 5.52 -3.63
N PRO A 449 24.14 4.37 -3.01
CA PRO A 449 23.19 3.70 -2.13
C PRO A 449 22.91 4.59 -0.93
N LEU A 450 21.63 4.74 -0.59
CA LEU A 450 21.20 5.57 0.53
C LEU A 450 20.92 4.70 1.75
N PRO A 451 21.05 5.21 2.98
CA PRO A 451 20.51 4.54 4.15
C PRO A 451 19.02 4.24 3.97
N GLU A 452 18.54 3.08 4.44
CA GLU A 452 17.11 2.74 4.33
C GLU A 452 16.23 3.62 5.20
N ASP A 453 16.73 4.01 6.38
CA ASP A 453 16.03 4.91 7.27
C ASP A 453 16.04 6.33 6.70
N ALA A 454 14.87 6.76 6.21
CA ALA A 454 14.66 8.07 5.62
C ALA A 454 14.87 9.23 6.63
N GLU A 455 14.75 8.98 7.94
CA GLU A 455 14.98 10.01 8.96
C GLU A 455 16.44 10.50 8.94
N THR A 456 17.36 9.60 8.59
CA THR A 456 18.79 9.92 8.50
C THR A 456 19.12 10.84 7.32
N TRP A 457 18.27 10.89 6.29
CA TRP A 457 18.51 11.69 5.08
C TRP A 457 18.49 13.19 5.36
N SER A 458 17.78 13.60 6.42
CA SER A 458 17.74 15.00 6.86
C SER A 458 19.10 15.55 7.31
N ARG A 459 20.03 14.66 7.70
CA ARG A 459 21.37 15.01 8.19
C ARG A 459 22.47 14.85 7.15
N LEU A 460 22.14 14.30 5.98
CA LEU A 460 23.10 14.04 4.91
C LEU A 460 23.00 15.11 3.82
N GLU A 461 24.15 15.48 3.28
CA GLU A 461 24.27 16.44 2.20
C GLU A 461 24.94 15.79 0.98
N LEU A 462 24.69 16.37 -0.19
CA LEU A 462 25.30 15.99 -1.44
C LEU A 462 26.18 17.13 -1.95
N MET A 463 27.45 16.81 -2.18
CA MET A 463 28.39 17.69 -2.88
C MET A 463 28.46 17.29 -4.35
N PHE A 464 28.29 18.26 -5.23
CA PHE A 464 28.42 18.14 -6.67
C PHE A 464 29.68 18.85 -7.13
N ALA A 465 30.41 18.26 -8.07
CA ALA A 465 31.50 18.91 -8.77
C ALA A 465 31.35 18.77 -10.29
N THR A 466 31.65 19.85 -10.99
CA THR A 466 31.54 19.97 -12.44
C THR A 466 32.91 20.08 -13.11
N GLN A 467 32.97 19.79 -14.40
CA GLN A 467 34.22 19.81 -15.17
C GLN A 467 34.87 21.20 -15.20
N THR A 468 34.05 22.27 -15.19
CA THR A 468 34.55 23.67 -15.14
C THR A 468 35.08 24.10 -13.77
N GLY A 469 35.03 23.23 -12.75
CA GLY A 469 35.51 23.53 -11.39
C GLY A 469 34.46 24.22 -10.50
N SER A 470 33.20 24.25 -10.91
CA SER A 470 32.09 24.67 -10.06
C SER A 470 31.64 23.54 -9.14
N VAL A 471 31.31 23.88 -7.90
CA VAL A 471 30.77 22.99 -6.89
C VAL A 471 29.42 23.46 -6.38
N ARG A 472 28.62 22.52 -5.89
CA ARG A 472 27.29 22.82 -5.36
C ARG A 472 26.95 21.86 -4.23
N ARG A 473 26.36 22.38 -3.16
CA ARG A 473 25.90 21.60 -2.01
C ARG A 473 24.38 21.59 -1.93
N ASN A 474 23.78 20.42 -1.76
CA ASN A 474 22.33 20.24 -1.57
C ASN A 474 22.04 19.33 -0.39
N ALA A 475 20.89 19.49 0.24
CA ALA A 475 20.42 18.51 1.21
C ALA A 475 20.03 17.21 0.47
N LEU A 476 20.31 16.05 1.05
CA LEU A 476 19.89 14.78 0.46
C LEU A 476 18.36 14.67 0.37
N SER A 477 17.64 15.29 1.32
CA SER A 477 16.17 15.40 1.32
C SER A 477 15.61 16.08 0.07
N ASP A 478 16.38 16.91 -0.63
CA ASP A 478 15.98 17.46 -1.95
C ASP A 478 15.77 16.34 -2.99
N PHE A 479 16.26 15.13 -2.75
CA PHE A 479 16.20 13.97 -3.65
C PHE A 479 15.30 12.84 -3.16
N GLU A 480 14.48 13.10 -2.14
CA GLU A 480 13.53 12.12 -1.60
C GLU A 480 12.48 11.70 -2.65
N ASN A 481 11.91 12.69 -3.35
CA ASN A 481 10.88 12.49 -4.35
C ASN A 481 11.42 12.74 -5.76
N ILE A 482 11.64 11.65 -6.51
CA ILE A 482 12.13 11.65 -7.89
C ILE A 482 11.16 10.87 -8.78
N ASN A 483 10.71 11.51 -9.87
CA ASN A 483 9.83 10.89 -10.87
C ASN A 483 10.58 9.83 -11.68
N ARG A 484 9.83 8.94 -12.35
CA ARG A 484 10.42 7.89 -13.21
C ARG A 484 11.33 8.42 -14.33
N ASN A 485 11.03 9.61 -14.86
CA ASN A 485 11.83 10.29 -15.88
C ASN A 485 13.06 11.01 -15.29
N GLY A 486 13.33 10.85 -13.99
CA GLY A 486 14.39 11.55 -13.28
C GLY A 486 13.98 12.95 -12.80
N LYS A 487 14.92 13.57 -12.11
CA LYS A 487 14.84 14.93 -11.58
C LYS A 487 16.10 15.69 -11.97
N ILE A 488 15.97 16.94 -12.39
CA ILE A 488 17.13 17.81 -12.60
C ILE A 488 17.78 18.06 -11.24
N ALA A 489 18.98 17.54 -11.04
CA ALA A 489 19.78 17.74 -9.84
C ALA A 489 20.47 19.10 -9.84
N MET A 490 21.01 19.48 -11.01
CA MET A 490 21.77 20.70 -11.20
C MET A 490 21.66 21.15 -12.65
N LYS A 491 21.44 22.44 -12.90
CA LYS A 491 21.64 23.02 -14.23
C LYS A 491 23.13 23.19 -14.50
N LEU A 492 23.54 22.89 -15.72
CA LEU A 492 24.91 23.01 -16.19
C LEU A 492 24.99 24.12 -17.24
N ASP A 493 26.12 24.81 -17.27
CA ASP A 493 26.45 25.73 -18.35
C ASP A 493 26.74 24.94 -19.65
N GLU A 494 26.65 25.62 -20.79
CA GLU A 494 26.87 24.98 -22.09
C GLU A 494 28.28 24.38 -22.18
N GLY A 495 28.36 23.07 -22.45
CA GLY A 495 29.61 22.33 -22.53
C GLY A 495 30.17 21.82 -21.20
N ASP A 496 29.51 22.11 -20.07
CA ASP A 496 29.88 21.57 -18.75
C ASP A 496 29.19 20.23 -18.47
N ARG A 497 29.74 19.47 -17.53
CA ARG A 497 29.22 18.17 -17.09
C ARG A 497 29.52 17.91 -15.63
N ILE A 498 28.70 17.08 -14.99
CA ILE A 498 29.02 16.54 -13.66
C ILE A 498 30.25 15.63 -13.79
N VAL A 499 31.22 15.83 -12.92
CA VAL A 499 32.37 14.94 -12.73
C VAL A 499 32.05 13.91 -11.67
N LYS A 500 31.55 14.34 -10.50
CA LYS A 500 31.22 13.45 -9.39
C LYS A 500 30.19 14.08 -8.45
N VAL A 501 29.37 13.21 -7.85
CA VAL A 501 28.49 13.54 -6.73
C VAL A 501 28.86 12.61 -5.57
N ALA A 502 28.98 13.16 -4.37
CA ALA A 502 29.31 12.39 -3.17
C ALA A 502 28.43 12.82 -2.00
N ILE A 503 28.16 11.88 -1.11
CA ILE A 503 27.55 12.17 0.20
C ILE A 503 28.64 12.78 1.09
N CYS A 504 28.29 13.82 1.84
CA CYS A 504 29.18 14.47 2.80
C CYS A 504 28.39 15.00 4.01
N SER A 505 29.12 15.32 5.08
CA SER A 505 28.62 16.07 6.24
C SER A 505 29.36 17.41 6.38
N SER A 506 28.98 18.21 7.38
CA SER A 506 29.71 19.43 7.76
C SER A 506 31.12 19.14 8.29
N ASP A 507 31.38 17.90 8.74
CA ASP A 507 32.65 17.47 9.34
C ASP A 507 33.66 16.97 8.29
N ASP A 508 33.35 17.17 7.01
CA ASP A 508 34.18 16.78 5.88
C ASP A 508 34.79 17.99 5.15
N ASP A 509 35.89 17.73 4.44
CA ASP A 509 36.50 18.61 3.46
C ASP A 509 36.29 18.09 2.03
N VAL A 510 36.17 19.01 1.09
CA VAL A 510 36.17 18.72 -0.34
C VAL A 510 37.58 18.94 -0.90
N LEU A 511 38.16 17.91 -1.51
CA LEU A 511 39.38 18.00 -2.30
C LEU A 511 39.04 17.92 -3.79
N LEU A 512 39.34 18.99 -4.53
CA LEU A 512 39.17 19.07 -5.98
C LEU A 512 40.54 18.95 -6.65
N THR A 513 40.67 18.12 -7.69
CA THR A 513 41.93 17.94 -8.45
C THR A 513 41.71 18.21 -9.94
N SER A 514 42.61 18.99 -10.55
CA SER A 514 42.59 19.32 -11.99
C SER A 514 43.55 18.45 -12.81
N ALA A 515 43.31 18.39 -14.12
CA ALA A 515 44.14 17.65 -15.06
C ALA A 515 45.58 18.18 -15.12
N ARG A 516 45.81 19.49 -14.92
CA ARG A 516 47.16 20.07 -14.86
C ARG A 516 47.84 19.96 -13.49
N GLY A 517 47.29 19.17 -12.59
CA GLY A 517 47.92 18.88 -11.30
C GLY A 517 47.76 19.97 -10.27
N GLN A 518 46.75 20.84 -10.37
CA GLN A 518 46.36 21.73 -9.27
C GLN A 518 45.29 21.05 -8.40
N CYS A 519 45.28 21.34 -7.10
CA CYS A 519 44.20 20.94 -6.21
C CYS A 519 43.87 22.00 -5.16
N VAL A 520 42.64 22.00 -4.70
CA VAL A 520 42.19 22.83 -3.59
C VAL A 520 41.40 21.98 -2.61
N ARG A 521 41.70 22.11 -1.32
CA ARG A 521 40.96 21.49 -0.22
C ARG A 521 40.29 22.60 0.60
N PHE A 522 38.99 22.47 0.84
CA PHE A 522 38.22 23.41 1.67
C PHE A 522 37.12 22.66 2.44
N PRO A 523 36.72 23.14 3.63
CA PRO A 523 35.59 22.58 4.37
C PRO A 523 34.30 22.61 3.57
N VAL A 524 33.48 21.56 3.68
CA VAL A 524 32.17 21.46 3.00
C VAL A 524 31.30 22.70 3.27
N ASP A 525 31.38 23.26 4.49
CA ASP A 525 30.62 24.43 4.91
C ASP A 525 30.97 25.75 4.21
N GLU A 526 32.11 25.83 3.51
CA GLU A 526 32.42 27.00 2.66
C GLU A 526 31.47 27.14 1.46
N VAL A 527 30.79 26.05 1.10
CA VAL A 527 29.75 26.04 0.07
C VAL A 527 28.40 26.08 0.78
N ARG A 528 27.64 27.16 0.63
CA ARG A 528 26.28 27.20 1.20
C ARG A 528 25.40 26.08 0.61
N VAL A 529 24.43 25.60 1.39
CA VAL A 529 23.38 24.71 0.87
C VAL A 529 22.47 25.49 -0.09
N PHE A 530 22.36 25.03 -1.33
CA PHE A 530 21.52 25.67 -2.35
C PHE A 530 20.11 25.13 -2.28
N LYS A 531 19.13 26.02 -2.15
CA LYS A 531 17.71 25.70 -2.31
C LYS A 531 17.28 25.94 -3.76
N GLY A 532 16.61 24.96 -4.36
CA GLY A 532 16.06 25.05 -5.72
C GLY A 532 17.03 24.70 -6.85
N ARG A 533 16.48 24.38 -8.03
CA ARG A 533 17.17 23.72 -9.15
C ARG A 533 17.89 24.65 -10.13
N ASP A 534 17.72 25.97 -10.03
CA ASP A 534 18.12 26.90 -11.09
C ASP A 534 19.56 27.39 -11.02
N SER A 535 20.28 27.11 -9.94
CA SER A 535 21.67 27.56 -9.77
C SER A 535 22.68 26.54 -10.31
N THR A 536 23.71 27.07 -10.99
CA THR A 536 24.89 26.35 -11.49
C THR A 536 25.99 26.17 -10.43
N GLY A 537 25.70 26.48 -9.16
CA GLY A 537 26.65 26.35 -8.05
C GLY A 537 27.54 27.59 -7.84
N VAL A 538 28.68 27.38 -7.19
CA VAL A 538 29.72 28.38 -6.95
C VAL A 538 31.07 27.82 -7.37
N ARG A 539 32.03 28.70 -7.66
CA ARG A 539 33.39 28.26 -8.00
C ARG A 539 34.04 27.55 -6.80
N GLY A 540 34.46 26.30 -7.03
CA GLY A 540 35.22 25.48 -6.09
C GLY A 540 36.73 25.62 -6.31
N ILE A 541 37.18 25.57 -7.56
CA ILE A 541 38.59 25.79 -7.96
C ILE A 541 38.69 26.75 -9.14
N ARG A 542 39.72 27.58 -9.19
CA ARG A 542 40.04 28.40 -10.37
C ARG A 542 41.00 27.64 -11.28
N LEU A 543 40.50 27.26 -12.44
CA LEU A 543 41.26 26.58 -13.49
C LEU A 543 41.90 27.58 -14.46
N ASP A 544 43.07 27.23 -14.97
CA ASP A 544 43.72 27.98 -16.06
C ASP A 544 43.13 27.57 -17.42
N SER A 545 43.36 28.38 -18.46
CA SER A 545 42.80 28.13 -19.80
C SER A 545 43.21 26.75 -20.34
N GLY A 546 42.21 25.94 -20.69
CA GLY A 546 42.38 24.57 -21.18
C GLY A 546 42.65 23.51 -20.09
N ASP A 547 42.58 23.89 -18.81
CA ASP A 547 42.53 22.94 -17.69
C ASP A 547 41.09 22.57 -17.35
N HIS A 548 40.88 21.43 -16.72
CA HIS A 548 39.56 20.95 -16.30
C HIS A 548 39.65 20.12 -15.02
N LEU A 549 38.55 20.05 -14.28
CA LEU A 549 38.45 19.19 -13.10
C LEU A 549 38.35 17.72 -13.53
N ILE A 550 39.14 16.86 -12.87
CA ILE A 550 39.13 15.41 -13.12
C ILE A 550 38.49 14.62 -11.97
N SER A 551 38.52 15.16 -10.74
CA SER A 551 38.00 14.43 -9.58
C SER A 551 37.58 15.34 -8.43
N MET A 552 36.72 14.77 -7.60
CA MET A 552 36.34 15.28 -6.29
C MET A 552 36.48 14.14 -5.27
N ALA A 553 37.11 14.43 -4.15
CA ALA A 553 37.20 13.54 -3.00
C ALA A 553 36.59 14.23 -1.77
N ILE A 554 35.90 13.45 -0.95
CA ILE A 554 35.45 13.86 0.38
C ILE A 554 36.46 13.26 1.36
N LEU A 555 37.13 14.13 2.12
CA LEU A 555 38.14 13.75 3.11
C LEU A 555 37.65 14.18 4.49
N ARG A 556 38.02 13.45 5.53
CA ARG A 556 37.67 13.82 6.90
C ARG A 556 38.32 15.16 7.28
N HIS A 557 37.55 16.08 7.85
CA HIS A 557 38.10 17.31 8.38
C HIS A 557 38.95 17.02 9.63
N VAL A 558 40.15 17.58 9.69
CA VAL A 558 41.03 17.47 10.85
C VAL A 558 41.61 18.85 11.14
N GLU A 559 41.23 19.42 12.28
CA GLU A 559 41.85 20.65 12.78
C GLU A 559 43.28 20.34 13.23
N ALA A 560 44.27 20.73 12.44
CA ALA A 560 45.68 20.60 12.76
C ALA A 560 46.45 21.83 12.28
N THR A 561 47.21 22.45 13.18
CA THR A 561 48.07 23.59 12.87
C THR A 561 49.13 23.21 11.83
N PRO A 562 49.68 24.17 11.06
CA PRO A 562 50.79 23.90 10.15
C PRO A 562 51.95 23.18 10.85
N ALA A 563 52.33 23.60 12.05
CA ALA A 563 53.39 22.96 12.84
C ALA A 563 53.08 21.49 13.18
N GLU A 564 51.84 21.19 13.62
CA GLU A 564 51.42 19.80 13.90
C GLU A 564 51.47 18.92 12.66
N ARG A 565 50.99 19.42 11.51
CA ARG A 565 51.00 18.65 10.25
C ARG A 565 52.42 18.34 9.81
N VAL A 566 53.32 19.32 9.89
CA VAL A 566 54.74 19.15 9.55
C VAL A 566 55.42 18.15 10.51
N ALA A 567 55.18 18.28 11.81
CA ALA A 567 55.72 17.37 12.82
C ALA A 567 55.23 15.93 12.60
N TYR A 568 53.94 15.75 12.34
CA TYR A 568 53.34 14.45 12.05
C TYR A 568 53.90 13.82 10.76
N LEU A 569 53.98 14.58 9.66
CA LEU A 569 54.52 14.05 8.40
C LEU A 569 55.99 13.60 8.54
N LYS A 570 56.80 14.34 9.31
CA LYS A 570 58.18 13.94 9.65
C LYS A 570 58.21 12.65 10.48
N TYR A 571 57.36 12.57 11.51
CA TYR A 571 57.23 11.38 12.36
C TYR A 571 56.78 10.15 11.55
N ALA A 572 55.74 10.29 10.71
CA ALA A 572 55.21 9.21 9.88
C ALA A 572 56.22 8.74 8.82
N ALA A 573 57.03 9.64 8.26
CA ALA A 573 58.13 9.26 7.38
C ALA A 573 59.23 8.47 8.12
N GLN A 574 59.59 8.89 9.34
CA GLN A 574 60.57 8.15 10.15
C GLN A 574 60.09 6.75 10.55
N GLN A 575 58.82 6.62 10.94
CA GLN A 575 58.17 5.33 11.22
C GLN A 575 58.23 4.39 10.01
N ARG A 576 57.83 4.88 8.82
CA ARG A 576 57.85 4.08 7.59
C ARG A 576 59.25 3.60 7.20
N ARG A 577 60.28 4.43 7.36
CA ARG A 577 61.69 4.00 7.14
C ARG A 577 62.14 2.91 8.10
N ALA A 578 61.67 2.96 9.34
CA ALA A 578 62.01 1.96 10.35
C ALA A 578 61.34 0.60 10.07
N GLU A 579 60.16 0.61 9.43
CA GLU A 579 59.41 -0.59 9.06
C GLU A 579 59.90 -1.23 7.74
N ASP A 580 60.16 -0.43 6.69
CA ASP A 580 60.47 -0.95 5.35
C ASP A 580 61.96 -1.25 5.09
N GLY A 581 62.88 -0.84 5.97
CA GLY A 581 64.30 -1.18 5.91
C GLY A 581 65.08 -0.63 4.69
N ASP A 582 64.44 0.14 3.81
CA ASP A 582 65.02 0.69 2.59
C ASP A 582 65.50 2.14 2.79
N ASN A 583 66.73 2.44 2.38
CA ASN A 583 67.46 3.68 2.70
C ASN A 583 67.19 4.83 1.72
N ASP A 584 66.21 4.68 0.80
CA ASP A 584 66.03 5.54 -0.38
C ASP A 584 64.78 6.45 -0.30
N GLU A 585 64.28 6.70 0.90
CA GLU A 585 63.28 7.74 1.14
C GLU A 585 63.93 9.14 1.21
N PRO A 586 63.68 10.04 0.23
CA PRO A 586 64.08 11.43 0.37
C PRO A 586 63.33 12.06 1.54
N VAL A 587 63.99 13.01 2.22
CA VAL A 587 63.35 13.87 3.23
C VAL A 587 62.09 14.48 2.62
N VAL A 588 60.99 14.52 3.37
CA VAL A 588 59.76 15.20 2.99
C VAL A 588 60.05 16.71 2.94
N GLU A 589 60.61 17.20 1.82
CA GLU A 589 60.82 18.63 1.53
C GLU A 589 59.56 19.28 0.93
N SER A 590 58.36 18.71 1.13
CA SER A 590 57.10 19.25 0.59
C SER A 590 56.38 20.24 1.51
N VAL A 591 57.03 20.71 2.58
CA VAL A 591 56.56 21.86 3.34
C VAL A 591 57.09 23.11 2.62
N ASP A 592 56.20 23.99 2.17
CA ASP A 592 56.59 25.27 1.57
C ASP A 592 57.61 25.95 2.51
N VAL A 593 58.80 26.30 1.98
CA VAL A 593 59.98 26.71 2.75
C VAL A 593 59.70 27.92 3.66
N ASP A 594 58.64 28.68 3.37
CA ASP A 594 58.18 29.83 4.15
C ASP A 594 57.44 29.47 5.46
N GLU A 595 57.00 28.22 5.66
CA GLU A 595 56.28 27.78 6.89
C GLU A 595 57.21 27.14 7.95
N VAL A 596 58.52 27.03 7.68
CA VAL A 596 59.46 26.23 8.48
C VAL A 596 60.09 27.01 9.65
N GLU A 597 59.97 28.34 9.70
CA GLU A 597 60.68 29.15 10.71
C GLU A 597 60.14 29.01 12.16
N GLU A 598 59.02 28.31 12.41
CA GLU A 598 58.49 28.09 13.77
C GLU A 598 58.16 26.61 14.12
N ALA A 599 58.82 25.62 13.50
CA ALA A 599 58.66 24.22 13.91
C ALA A 599 59.56 23.86 15.12
N GLY A 600 59.30 24.52 16.26
CA GLY A 600 59.98 24.32 17.55
C GLY A 600 59.07 23.85 18.69
N GLN A 601 57.86 23.35 18.39
CA GLN A 601 56.95 22.82 19.41
C GLN A 601 57.00 21.29 19.44
N ASP A 602 57.25 20.72 20.62
CA ASP A 602 57.08 19.30 20.90
C ASP A 602 55.57 18.96 20.82
N VAL A 603 55.15 18.33 19.72
CA VAL A 603 53.79 17.77 19.60
C VAL A 603 53.71 16.50 20.46
N PRO A 604 52.77 16.40 21.42
CA PRO A 604 52.67 15.22 22.29
C PRO A 604 52.46 13.92 21.52
N ALA A 605 53.04 12.81 22.00
CA ALA A 605 52.91 11.49 21.36
C ALA A 605 51.44 11.05 21.18
N GLN A 606 50.56 11.40 22.13
CA GLN A 606 49.12 11.15 22.01
C GLN A 606 48.51 11.84 20.79
N ARG A 607 48.89 13.11 20.53
CA ARG A 607 48.40 13.87 19.38
C ARG A 607 48.91 13.31 18.06
N LEU A 608 50.16 12.82 18.01
CA LEU A 608 50.71 12.13 16.85
C LEU A 608 49.95 10.82 16.55
N ALA A 609 49.55 10.07 17.59
CA ALA A 609 48.73 8.87 17.43
C ALA A 609 47.31 9.18 16.95
N GLU A 610 46.69 10.25 17.46
CA GLU A 610 45.39 10.74 16.96
C GLU A 610 45.46 11.12 15.47
N LEU A 611 46.47 11.88 15.07
CA LEU A 611 46.68 12.24 13.66
C LEU A 611 46.93 10.99 12.80
N ALA A 612 47.68 10.00 13.30
CA ALA A 612 47.88 8.74 12.60
C ALA A 612 46.57 7.98 12.34
N ALA A 613 45.69 7.91 13.33
CA ALA A 613 44.39 7.25 13.21
C ALA A 613 43.43 7.96 12.23
N LEU A 614 43.69 9.23 11.93
CA LEU A 614 42.87 10.06 11.02
C LEU A 614 43.54 10.28 9.65
N GLU A 615 44.74 9.75 9.43
CA GLU A 615 45.44 9.86 8.15
C GLU A 615 44.66 9.11 7.06
N GLN A 616 44.42 9.79 5.93
CA GLN A 616 43.89 9.18 4.73
C GLN A 616 44.92 9.34 3.62
N PHE A 617 44.98 8.42 2.67
CA PHE A 617 45.87 8.53 1.52
C PHE A 617 45.08 8.85 0.26
N VAL A 618 45.56 9.84 -0.50
CA VAL A 618 45.01 10.19 -1.81
C VAL A 618 45.95 9.62 -2.87
N LEU A 619 45.43 8.71 -3.69
CA LEU A 619 46.11 8.24 -4.88
C LEU A 619 45.94 9.28 -5.99
N THR A 620 47.00 9.56 -6.74
CA THR A 620 46.94 10.39 -7.94
C THR A 620 47.67 9.69 -9.08
N VAL A 621 47.06 9.67 -10.27
CA VAL A 621 47.60 8.98 -11.46
C VAL A 621 47.53 9.90 -12.69
N SER A 622 48.56 9.84 -13.52
CA SER A 622 48.69 10.57 -14.80
C SER A 622 48.45 9.68 -16.02
N GLU A 623 48.19 10.31 -17.17
CA GLU A 623 47.88 9.63 -18.43
C GLU A 623 49.02 8.72 -18.91
N ARG A 624 50.28 8.94 -18.52
CA ARG A 624 51.43 8.09 -18.89
C ARG A 624 51.82 7.09 -17.81
N GLY A 625 50.88 6.75 -16.93
CA GLY A 625 51.04 5.68 -15.93
C GLY A 625 51.98 6.02 -14.78
N PHE A 626 52.20 7.30 -14.49
CA PHE A 626 52.86 7.72 -13.25
C PHE A 626 51.82 7.94 -12.16
N GLY A 627 52.13 7.55 -10.93
CA GLY A 627 51.28 7.86 -9.81
C GLY A 627 51.98 7.76 -8.47
N LYS A 628 51.27 8.20 -7.44
CA LYS A 628 51.74 8.24 -6.06
C LYS A 628 50.57 8.26 -5.09
N ARG A 629 50.85 7.83 -3.87
CA ARG A 629 49.98 8.06 -2.71
C ARG A 629 50.53 9.24 -1.91
N SER A 630 49.69 10.19 -1.56
CA SER A 630 50.08 11.31 -0.69
C SER A 630 49.14 11.40 0.50
N SER A 631 49.70 11.70 1.68
CA SER A 631 48.94 11.89 2.91
C SER A 631 47.91 13.01 2.77
N SER A 632 46.73 12.83 3.35
CA SER A 632 45.68 13.85 3.40
C SER A 632 46.18 15.13 4.08
N PHE A 633 47.13 15.03 5.02
CA PHE A 633 47.72 16.18 5.72
C PHE A 633 48.63 17.06 4.84
N GLU A 634 49.09 16.57 3.70
CA GLU A 634 49.83 17.39 2.71
C GLU A 634 48.93 18.32 1.89
N TYR A 635 47.62 18.05 1.91
CA TYR A 635 46.61 18.90 1.32
C TYR A 635 46.08 19.84 2.40
N ARG A 636 46.70 21.01 2.53
CA ARG A 636 46.27 22.03 3.49
C ARG A 636 44.86 22.54 3.14
N THR A 637 44.04 22.79 4.16
CA THR A 637 42.78 23.51 3.97
C THR A 637 43.07 24.97 3.58
N SER A 638 42.31 25.48 2.63
CA SER A 638 42.40 26.85 2.11
C SER A 638 41.03 27.28 1.62
N GLY A 639 40.82 28.58 1.39
CA GLY A 639 39.53 29.06 0.89
C GLY A 639 39.21 28.56 -0.53
N ARG A 640 37.94 28.25 -0.78
CA ARG A 640 37.44 27.84 -2.11
C ARG A 640 37.65 28.91 -3.19
N GLY A 641 37.73 28.47 -4.44
CA GLY A 641 37.82 29.33 -5.61
C GLY A 641 39.22 29.88 -5.91
N GLY A 642 40.22 29.54 -5.09
CA GLY A 642 41.63 29.80 -5.37
C GLY A 642 42.19 28.94 -6.51
N LYS A 643 43.45 29.20 -6.91
CA LYS A 643 44.20 28.32 -7.83
C LYS A 643 44.55 26.98 -7.19
N GLY A 644 44.58 26.94 -5.86
CA GLY A 644 45.01 25.76 -5.13
C GLY A 644 46.54 25.65 -5.04
N ILE A 645 46.99 24.45 -4.72
CA ILE A 645 48.38 24.02 -4.62
C ILE A 645 48.61 22.84 -5.56
N LEU A 646 49.85 22.50 -5.89
CA LEU A 646 50.14 21.38 -6.80
C LEU A 646 49.72 20.04 -6.18
N ALA A 647 48.84 19.24 -6.78
CA ALA A 647 48.56 17.87 -6.35
C ALA A 647 49.69 16.90 -6.74
N MET A 648 50.30 17.13 -7.91
CA MET A 648 51.37 16.35 -8.51
C MET A 648 52.04 17.21 -9.57
N VAL A 649 53.37 17.13 -9.69
CA VAL A 649 54.10 17.88 -10.71
C VAL A 649 53.82 17.28 -12.08
N VAL A 650 53.08 17.99 -12.93
CA VAL A 650 52.78 17.59 -14.31
C VAL A 650 53.83 18.16 -15.27
N ASN A 651 54.37 17.31 -16.13
CA ASN A 651 55.37 17.66 -17.14
C ASN A 651 55.24 16.75 -18.38
N ASP A 652 56.05 17.00 -19.40
CA ASP A 652 56.03 16.22 -20.64
C ASP A 652 56.37 14.74 -20.45
N ARG A 653 56.89 14.30 -19.29
CA ARG A 653 57.24 12.90 -19.03
C ARG A 653 56.04 12.11 -18.51
N ASN A 654 55.21 12.70 -17.65
CA ASN A 654 54.08 12.02 -17.03
C ASN A 654 52.71 12.41 -17.63
N GLY A 655 52.61 13.58 -18.24
CA GLY A 655 51.38 14.10 -18.83
C GLY A 655 50.31 14.50 -17.80
N PRO A 656 49.16 15.01 -18.26
CA PRO A 656 48.02 15.36 -17.42
C PRO A 656 47.56 14.25 -16.47
N LEU A 657 46.97 14.65 -15.36
CA LEU A 657 46.32 13.75 -14.42
C LEU A 657 45.01 13.20 -14.98
N VAL A 658 44.73 11.94 -14.67
CA VAL A 658 43.50 11.24 -15.08
C VAL A 658 42.62 10.85 -13.90
N ALA A 659 43.21 10.63 -12.72
CA ALA A 659 42.46 10.26 -11.53
C ALA A 659 43.10 10.76 -10.24
N SER A 660 42.24 11.07 -9.27
CA SER A 660 42.65 11.38 -7.89
C SER A 660 41.50 11.07 -6.93
N PHE A 661 41.70 10.13 -6.00
CA PHE A 661 40.69 9.66 -5.05
C PHE A 661 41.32 9.06 -3.79
N PRO A 662 40.59 9.03 -2.65
CA PRO A 662 41.09 8.39 -1.44
C PRO A 662 41.16 6.88 -1.61
N ILE A 663 42.15 6.26 -0.99
CA ILE A 663 42.36 4.80 -0.96
C ILE A 663 42.73 4.32 0.45
N SER A 664 42.52 3.04 0.69
CA SER A 664 43.00 2.20 1.78
C SER A 664 44.29 1.46 1.37
N GLY A 665 45.00 0.89 2.34
CA GLY A 665 46.20 0.08 2.11
C GLY A 665 45.94 -1.27 1.43
N SER A 666 44.75 -1.85 1.66
CA SER A 666 44.27 -3.11 1.07
C SER A 666 43.80 -2.96 -0.38
N ASP A 667 43.49 -1.74 -0.80
CA ASP A 667 42.84 -1.48 -2.08
C ASP A 667 43.68 -1.89 -3.30
N GLN A 668 42.98 -2.03 -4.43
CA GLN A 668 43.59 -2.22 -5.74
C GLN A 668 43.07 -1.16 -6.72
N ILE A 669 43.78 -0.96 -7.82
CA ILE A 669 43.34 -0.10 -8.92
C ILE A 669 43.37 -0.84 -10.24
N MET A 670 42.46 -0.45 -11.12
CA MET A 670 42.45 -0.84 -12.53
C MET A 670 42.75 0.37 -13.38
N LEU A 671 43.78 0.29 -14.23
CA LEU A 671 44.10 1.30 -15.24
C LEU A 671 43.63 0.80 -16.60
N VAL A 672 42.93 1.67 -17.32
CA VAL A 672 42.43 1.41 -18.68
C VAL A 672 43.14 2.34 -19.64
N THR A 673 43.73 1.79 -20.71
CA THR A 673 44.36 2.58 -21.77
C THR A 673 43.42 2.82 -22.94
N ASP A 674 43.72 3.80 -23.80
CA ASP A 674 42.97 4.03 -25.05
C ASP A 674 43.11 2.91 -26.07
N ALA A 675 44.14 2.06 -25.96
CA ALA A 675 44.27 0.82 -26.71
C ALA A 675 43.41 -0.34 -26.14
N GLY A 676 42.73 -0.13 -25.02
CA GLY A 676 41.90 -1.14 -24.35
C GLY A 676 42.67 -2.08 -23.43
N GLN A 677 43.93 -1.77 -23.10
CA GLN A 677 44.69 -2.58 -22.14
C GLN A 677 44.18 -2.32 -20.72
N LEU A 678 43.96 -3.41 -19.98
CA LEU A 678 43.53 -3.40 -18.59
C LEU A 678 44.70 -3.83 -17.70
N ILE A 679 45.05 -3.01 -16.72
CA ILE A 679 46.18 -3.23 -15.82
C ILE A 679 45.70 -3.14 -14.39
N ARG A 680 45.76 -4.26 -13.67
CA ARG A 680 45.43 -4.33 -12.25
C ARG A 680 46.70 -4.18 -11.42
N CYS A 681 46.70 -3.24 -10.47
CA CYS A 681 47.82 -2.96 -9.59
C CYS A 681 47.34 -2.85 -8.14
N PRO A 682 47.94 -3.57 -7.18
CA PRO A 682 47.71 -3.31 -5.77
C PRO A 682 48.14 -1.88 -5.39
N VAL A 683 47.39 -1.23 -4.51
CA VAL A 683 47.68 0.15 -4.09
C VAL A 683 48.94 0.21 -3.22
N HIS A 684 49.27 -0.85 -2.49
CA HIS A 684 50.49 -0.93 -1.68
C HIS A 684 51.78 -0.85 -2.51
N ASP A 685 51.76 -1.28 -3.78
CA ASP A 685 52.90 -1.17 -4.70
C ASP A 685 53.14 0.28 -5.19
N VAL A 686 52.14 1.15 -5.05
CA VAL A 686 52.27 2.55 -5.46
C VAL A 686 53.02 3.32 -4.38
N ARG A 687 54.15 3.94 -4.72
CA ARG A 687 54.99 4.66 -3.75
C ARG A 687 54.22 5.76 -3.01
N ILE A 688 54.41 5.84 -1.69
CA ILE A 688 54.02 7.01 -0.91
C ILE A 688 55.04 8.11 -1.12
N ALA A 689 54.59 9.29 -1.55
CA ALA A 689 55.46 10.41 -1.82
C ALA A 689 54.74 11.75 -1.58
N GLY A 690 55.56 12.77 -1.35
CA GLY A 690 55.11 14.15 -1.23
C GLY A 690 54.21 14.58 -2.36
N ARG A 691 53.25 15.45 -2.05
CA ARG A 691 52.32 16.06 -2.99
C ARG A 691 53.08 16.73 -4.16
N ASN A 692 54.10 17.53 -3.87
CA ASN A 692 54.90 18.25 -4.85
C ASN A 692 55.98 17.37 -5.52
N THR A 693 55.62 16.14 -5.91
CA THR A 693 56.51 15.21 -6.63
C THR A 693 55.83 14.68 -7.89
N GLN A 694 56.62 14.09 -8.80
CA GLN A 694 56.11 13.51 -10.06
C GLN A 694 55.56 12.08 -9.90
N GLY A 695 55.67 11.48 -8.71
CA GLY A 695 55.35 10.06 -8.48
C GLY A 695 56.31 9.07 -9.15
N VAL A 696 55.96 7.78 -9.06
CA VAL A 696 56.69 6.68 -9.70
C VAL A 696 55.87 6.10 -10.85
N ARG A 697 56.54 5.40 -11.76
CA ARG A 697 55.86 4.70 -12.83
C ARG A 697 55.17 3.46 -12.27
N ILE A 698 53.84 3.46 -12.28
CA ILE A 698 53.00 2.32 -11.88
C ILE A 698 53.05 1.25 -12.98
N PHE A 699 53.00 1.69 -14.25
CA PHE A 699 53.11 0.79 -15.39
C PHE A 699 53.74 1.49 -16.60
N ARG A 700 54.29 0.72 -17.55
CA ARG A 700 54.83 1.24 -18.81
C ARG A 700 53.73 1.25 -19.87
N THR A 701 53.40 2.42 -20.39
CA THR A 701 52.65 2.57 -21.64
C THR A 701 53.59 2.47 -22.84
N ASP A 702 53.08 1.99 -23.97
CA ASP A 702 53.76 2.18 -25.27
C ASP A 702 53.74 3.66 -25.69
N ALA A 703 54.55 4.03 -26.69
CA ALA A 703 54.82 5.45 -27.01
C ALA A 703 53.57 6.26 -27.40
N ASP A 704 52.57 5.60 -28.00
CA ASP A 704 51.31 6.21 -28.45
C ASP A 704 50.11 5.83 -27.56
N GLU A 705 50.35 5.14 -26.44
CA GLU A 705 49.32 4.65 -25.54
C GLU A 705 49.24 5.50 -24.27
N ARG A 706 48.03 5.75 -23.79
CA ARG A 706 47.79 6.52 -22.56
C ARG A 706 46.65 5.93 -21.74
N VAL A 707 46.74 6.10 -20.42
CA VAL A 707 45.64 5.87 -19.48
C VAL A 707 44.51 6.83 -19.79
N VAL A 708 43.31 6.30 -19.93
CA VAL A 708 42.07 7.08 -20.10
C VAL A 708 41.17 7.00 -18.88
N SER A 709 41.27 5.94 -18.07
CA SER A 709 40.54 5.81 -16.81
C SER A 709 41.36 5.06 -15.77
N VAL A 710 41.14 5.42 -14.50
CA VAL A 710 41.62 4.66 -13.35
C VAL A 710 40.46 4.50 -12.40
N GLU A 711 40.14 3.26 -12.08
CA GLU A 711 39.04 2.91 -11.19
C GLU A 711 39.60 2.23 -9.95
N TRP A 712 39.07 2.59 -8.80
CA TRP A 712 39.36 1.93 -7.53
C TRP A 712 38.59 0.60 -7.47
N ILE A 713 39.29 -0.46 -7.09
CA ILE A 713 38.72 -1.76 -6.79
C ILE A 713 38.92 -1.98 -5.28
N PRO A 714 37.84 -1.96 -4.47
CA PRO A 714 37.94 -2.43 -3.10
C PRO A 714 38.43 -3.88 -3.12
N GLU A 715 39.37 -4.22 -2.23
CA GLU A 715 39.65 -5.63 -1.94
C GLU A 715 38.35 -6.29 -1.47
N ASP A 716 38.13 -7.59 -1.75
CA ASP A 716 36.86 -8.27 -1.52
C ASP A 716 36.46 -8.25 -0.02
N GLU A 717 35.88 -7.14 0.46
CA GLU A 717 35.40 -6.94 1.84
C GLU A 717 34.28 -7.93 2.21
N ALA A 718 33.69 -8.60 1.19
CA ALA A 718 32.79 -9.71 1.39
C ALA A 718 33.41 -10.88 2.16
N GLU A 719 34.74 -11.02 2.17
CA GLU A 719 35.46 -12.02 2.98
C GLU A 719 35.75 -11.51 4.42
N GLU A 720 36.12 -10.24 4.61
CA GLU A 720 36.49 -9.71 5.94
C GLU A 720 35.29 -9.34 6.83
N GLU A 721 34.22 -8.73 6.30
CA GLU A 721 33.01 -8.44 7.10
C GLU A 721 32.25 -9.71 7.49
N ALA A 722 32.42 -10.80 6.73
CA ALA A 722 31.90 -12.12 7.07
C ALA A 722 32.72 -12.83 8.16
N GLU A 723 33.97 -12.44 8.39
CA GLU A 723 34.82 -12.95 9.47
C GLU A 723 34.72 -12.11 10.75
N ALA A 724 34.37 -10.83 10.66
CA ALA A 724 34.16 -9.95 11.82
C ALA A 724 32.76 -10.11 12.47
N ALA A 725 31.83 -10.81 11.82
CA ALA A 725 30.48 -11.09 12.30
C ALA A 725 30.31 -12.52 12.90
N ASP A 726 31.38 -13.31 12.94
CA ASP A 726 31.53 -14.52 13.79
C ASP A 726 32.08 -14.11 15.18
#